data_AF-A0A7M4F9I4-F1
#
_entry.id   AF-A0A7M4F9I4-F1
#
_cell.length_a   1.000
_cell.length_b   1.000
_cell.length_c   1.000
_cell.angle_alpha   90.00
_cell.angle_beta   90.00
_cell.angle_gamma   90.00
#
_symmetry.space_group_name_H-M   'P 1'
#
loop_
_entity.id
_entity.type
_entity.pdbx_description
1 polymer ?
#
loop_
_entity_poly.entity_id
_entity_poly.type
_entity_poly.pdbx_seq_one_letter_code
_entity_poly.pdbx_strand_id
1 'polypeptide(L)'
;MQQLRASAAPDVTLGRAGLAPPRQGGTQAPAGQGRGRGRARAASLPEKSVQSKLELKLEKRLLTASACTKAVEQGAKKQRKAEAGARKAAKQSSPAPRPAGADKDKHRGMQQTIMAYLETCLFLDKPEWAQQCLVFCYHSRKYRKLLCSKVYNILLHGWAKKGSLKQVSGVFFMLHNAGLKPTVESYAMALECMGRVSCKLAGPYPKLDFSVQELQELFQKQLDMEMASTVTIPSLNIIGSLSQCSVKAQKHVASLCSQWQQSLLQGLQESRQHHAKNMKKAGPKALYPYLCLLKDKEYVEIMLQTLMNLPPQGEMLAVVAKELGSKVYSKYMLQKKVCSQVLDKVQKVYKDYVHLLARDTKIGLIKPHPIFSHVVVDAAKAVLTFSTSQIPMLCPPIPWVSPSFGAYILSPTKLMRSTDGAVQHQILLDECPSATLHPVLDALNYLGNSPWKINQPVLDIVISIFNDKGSEKLDIPPPLSEAPKPSKQTSVRMGSPEGKAAMRQELAQCRKKTAEMYSLRMDALYMLSIANYLRDQVFWLPHNMDFRGRTYPCPPYLNHLRNDVARGILLFAKGKPLGPRGFDWLRIHLVNLTGLKKNKSLKDRLAYAKEIMEDILDSADHPLTGRKWWMGTDEPWQVLACCMEIARASRVPDPAAYISHFPIHQDGSCNGLQHYAALGRDLIGATSVNLMPCDEPQDVYTTVAKQVEELRQQDAEEGVHIAQLLEGFIKRKLVKQTVMTIVYGVTRYGSRLQMEKQLKDNDGFPEEFLWAASHYLVQKAFLILQQMFSRTREIQAWLTDSARLISQSGRTVEWVTPLGLPVVQPYHQIRRSSVSVAAGPTTPHAACRKPNTMKQKNAFPPNFIHSLDSTHMMLTALHCCRQGLTFVSVHDCYWTHACSVDIMNQMCREQFVELHSQPILQDLAQFMLQKYCTVNFWDAPSLSLMPSLAQLTPLPAGDLDLEKVKESTYFFS
;
A
#
# COMPACT_ATOMS: atom_id res chain seq x y z
N MET A 1 -12.78 -75.39 -10.60
CA MET A 1 -13.52 -75.25 -11.88
C MET A 1 -12.72 -74.28 -12.74
N GLN A 2 -12.04 -74.65 -13.83
CA GLN A 2 -12.51 -75.35 -15.05
C GLN A 2 -13.66 -74.56 -15.71
N GLN A 3 -13.42 -73.97 -16.90
CA GLN A 3 -13.75 -74.51 -18.24
C GLN A 3 -15.23 -74.23 -18.62
N LEU A 4 -15.66 -74.09 -19.89
CA LEU A 4 -14.97 -74.14 -21.18
C LEU A 4 -15.73 -73.30 -22.25
N ARG A 5 -15.21 -73.36 -23.50
CA ARG A 5 -15.86 -73.02 -24.79
C ARG A 5 -17.33 -73.47 -24.84
N ALA A 6 -18.28 -72.76 -25.46
CA ALA A 6 -18.34 -72.19 -26.83
C ALA A 6 -18.53 -73.26 -27.94
N SER A 7 -19.73 -73.25 -28.53
CA SER A 7 -20.21 -73.98 -29.72
C SER A 7 -21.52 -73.31 -30.18
N ALA A 8 -21.95 -73.30 -31.45
CA ALA A 8 -21.25 -73.59 -32.71
C ALA A 8 -21.86 -72.73 -33.85
N ALA A 9 -21.24 -72.77 -35.04
CA ALA A 9 -21.71 -72.17 -36.30
C ALA A 9 -22.54 -73.22 -37.12
N PRO A 10 -22.88 -73.07 -38.42
CA PRO A 10 -22.62 -71.95 -39.36
C PRO A 10 -23.83 -71.56 -40.26
N ASP A 11 -23.56 -70.73 -41.28
CA ASP A 11 -24.24 -70.57 -42.58
C ASP A 11 -25.78 -70.58 -42.67
N VAL A 12 -26.35 -69.43 -43.07
CA VAL A 12 -26.92 -69.21 -44.42
C VAL A 12 -26.76 -67.73 -44.77
N THR A 13 -26.37 -67.43 -46.02
CA THR A 13 -26.26 -66.07 -46.56
C THR A 13 -27.51 -65.69 -47.36
N LEU A 14 -28.06 -64.48 -47.15
CA LEU A 14 -28.73 -63.69 -48.21
C LEU A 14 -29.04 -62.26 -47.72
N GLY A 15 -28.45 -61.27 -48.41
CA GLY A 15 -28.28 -59.92 -47.89
C GLY A 15 -29.43 -58.93 -48.01
N ARG A 16 -29.23 -57.76 -47.38
CA ARG A 16 -29.71 -56.46 -47.91
C ARG A 16 -28.87 -55.27 -47.42
N ALA A 17 -27.58 -55.26 -47.77
CA ALA A 17 -26.73 -54.07 -47.73
C ALA A 17 -25.67 -54.16 -48.85
N GLY A 18 -25.52 -53.10 -49.65
CA GLY A 18 -24.56 -53.07 -50.77
C GLY A 18 -24.93 -52.04 -51.85
N LEU A 19 -24.35 -50.83 -51.75
CA LEU A 19 -24.46 -49.78 -52.77
C LEU A 19 -23.16 -49.68 -53.58
N ALA A 20 -23.14 -50.34 -54.74
CA ALA A 20 -22.21 -50.15 -55.86
C ALA A 20 -22.91 -50.70 -57.13
N PRO A 21 -22.63 -50.16 -58.33
CA PRO A 21 -21.50 -50.68 -59.11
C PRO A 21 -20.70 -49.51 -59.77
N PRO A 22 -20.01 -49.61 -60.93
CA PRO A 22 -18.55 -49.55 -60.88
C PRO A 22 -17.89 -48.51 -61.81
N ARG A 23 -16.57 -48.65 -61.92
CA ARG A 23 -15.55 -47.82 -62.58
C ARG A 23 -15.77 -47.54 -64.08
N GLN A 24 -14.90 -46.63 -64.56
CA GLN A 24 -14.52 -46.29 -65.94
C GLN A 24 -15.46 -45.27 -66.63
N GLY A 25 -14.97 -44.30 -67.39
CA GLY A 25 -13.58 -43.91 -67.67
C GLY A 25 -13.44 -43.23 -69.03
N GLY A 26 -12.55 -42.25 -69.16
CA GLY A 26 -12.13 -41.71 -70.46
C GLY A 26 -12.82 -40.41 -70.92
N THR A 27 -11.95 -39.42 -71.21
CA THR A 27 -11.93 -38.58 -72.43
C THR A 27 -13.11 -37.69 -72.86
N GLN A 28 -12.71 -36.43 -73.11
CA GLN A 28 -13.15 -35.51 -74.17
C GLN A 28 -14.42 -34.66 -73.99
N ALA A 29 -14.31 -33.47 -74.59
CA ALA A 29 -15.31 -32.42 -74.77
C ALA A 29 -15.77 -32.49 -76.28
N PRO A 30 -16.52 -31.52 -76.88
CA PRO A 30 -16.93 -30.20 -76.39
C PRO A 30 -18.39 -29.80 -76.75
N ALA A 31 -18.67 -28.49 -76.62
CA ALA A 31 -19.85 -27.77 -77.12
C ALA A 31 -21.21 -28.10 -76.44
N GLY A 32 -22.20 -27.19 -76.46
CA GLY A 32 -22.15 -25.79 -76.87
C GLY A 32 -23.54 -25.22 -77.15
N GLN A 33 -23.67 -23.88 -77.09
CA GLN A 33 -24.94 -23.12 -77.23
C GLN A 33 -25.95 -23.35 -76.07
N GLY A 34 -26.87 -22.45 -75.76
CA GLY A 34 -27.01 -21.05 -76.20
C GLY A 34 -28.46 -20.53 -76.09
N ARG A 35 -28.62 -19.22 -75.79
CA ARG A 35 -29.90 -18.48 -75.59
C ARG A 35 -30.62 -18.81 -74.25
N GLY A 36 -31.28 -17.85 -73.58
CA GLY A 36 -31.21 -16.40 -73.75
C GLY A 36 -32.31 -15.57 -73.06
N ARG A 37 -31.95 -14.33 -72.68
CA ARG A 37 -32.79 -13.15 -72.30
C ARG A 37 -33.58 -13.19 -70.97
N GLY A 38 -33.38 -12.14 -70.17
CA GLY A 38 -34.22 -11.74 -69.02
C GLY A 38 -33.62 -10.53 -68.29
N ARG A 39 -34.27 -9.36 -68.34
CA ARG A 39 -33.98 -8.17 -67.51
C ARG A 39 -34.95 -8.19 -66.29
N ALA A 40 -34.76 -7.49 -65.17
CA ALA A 40 -34.10 -6.19 -64.99
C ALA A 40 -33.44 -5.97 -63.60
N ARG A 41 -33.14 -4.70 -63.27
CA ARG A 41 -32.24 -4.18 -62.21
C ARG A 41 -32.74 -4.37 -60.77
N ALA A 42 -31.78 -4.63 -59.86
CA ALA A 42 -31.59 -3.93 -58.58
C ALA A 42 -30.08 -3.85 -58.28
N ALA A 43 -29.61 -3.00 -57.36
CA ALA A 43 -28.19 -2.67 -57.21
C ALA A 43 -27.60 -2.87 -55.81
N SER A 44 -26.41 -3.47 -55.72
CA SER A 44 -25.54 -3.48 -54.53
C SER A 44 -24.09 -3.89 -54.88
N LEU A 45 -23.08 -3.14 -54.42
CA LEU A 45 -21.64 -3.43 -54.57
C LEU A 45 -20.88 -2.98 -53.28
N PRO A 46 -19.70 -3.56 -52.94
CA PRO A 46 -19.70 -4.47 -51.80
C PRO A 46 -18.65 -4.22 -50.70
N GLU A 47 -18.99 -4.58 -49.46
CA GLU A 47 -18.11 -4.45 -48.28
C GLU A 47 -16.93 -5.44 -48.21
N LYS A 48 -16.89 -6.47 -49.07
CA LYS A 48 -15.97 -7.63 -48.96
C LYS A 48 -14.46 -7.32 -49.12
N SER A 49 -14.06 -6.06 -49.31
CA SER A 49 -12.66 -5.65 -49.55
C SER A 49 -11.86 -5.29 -48.29
N VAL A 50 -12.52 -5.05 -47.15
CA VAL A 50 -11.86 -4.64 -45.90
C VAL A 50 -11.47 -5.83 -45.02
N GLN A 51 -12.35 -6.84 -44.95
CA GLN A 51 -12.24 -7.97 -44.02
C GLN A 51 -11.00 -8.84 -44.31
N SER A 52 -10.81 -9.24 -45.58
CA SER A 52 -9.64 -10.00 -46.03
C SER A 52 -8.31 -9.24 -45.85
N LYS A 53 -8.32 -7.91 -45.98
CA LYS A 53 -7.14 -7.06 -45.70
C LYS A 53 -6.80 -6.98 -44.21
N LEU A 54 -7.74 -7.28 -43.31
CA LEU A 54 -7.50 -7.38 -41.87
C LEU A 54 -6.91 -8.74 -41.49
N GLU A 55 -7.49 -9.82 -42.00
CA GLU A 55 -7.07 -11.21 -41.77
C GLU A 55 -5.63 -11.42 -42.24
N LEU A 56 -5.31 -11.00 -43.47
CA LEU A 56 -3.96 -11.12 -44.06
C LEU A 56 -2.91 -10.22 -43.36
N LYS A 57 -3.36 -9.19 -42.60
CA LYS A 57 -2.48 -8.42 -41.68
C LYS A 57 -2.28 -9.14 -40.33
N LEU A 58 -3.26 -9.92 -39.88
CA LEU A 58 -3.21 -10.66 -38.63
C LEU A 58 -2.28 -11.88 -38.76
N GLU A 59 -2.43 -12.66 -39.83
CA GLU A 59 -1.54 -13.80 -40.13
C GLU A 59 -0.07 -13.37 -40.25
N LYS A 60 0.23 -12.30 -40.99
CA LYS A 60 1.60 -11.77 -41.11
C LYS A 60 2.19 -11.35 -39.76
N ARG A 61 1.39 -10.84 -38.83
CA ARG A 61 1.84 -10.55 -37.46
C ARG A 61 2.08 -11.82 -36.64
N LEU A 62 1.21 -12.82 -36.73
CA LEU A 62 1.38 -14.13 -36.06
C LEU A 62 2.64 -14.86 -36.56
N LEU A 63 2.88 -14.87 -37.86
CA LEU A 63 4.11 -15.43 -38.46
C LEU A 63 5.37 -14.71 -38.00
N THR A 64 5.32 -13.37 -37.86
CA THR A 64 6.45 -12.58 -37.37
C THR A 64 6.74 -12.86 -35.89
N ALA A 65 5.72 -13.07 -35.05
CA ALA A 65 5.88 -13.50 -33.67
C ALA A 65 6.51 -14.90 -33.56
N SER A 66 6.07 -15.85 -34.41
CA SER A 66 6.61 -17.22 -34.49
C SER A 66 8.07 -17.28 -34.97
N ALA A 67 8.48 -16.34 -35.83
CA ALA A 67 9.90 -16.18 -36.19
C ALA A 67 10.74 -15.66 -35.02
N CYS A 68 10.19 -14.72 -34.23
CA CYS A 68 10.88 -14.12 -33.09
C CYS A 68 11.17 -15.14 -31.98
N THR A 69 10.23 -16.03 -31.64
CA THR A 69 10.45 -17.09 -30.63
C THR A 69 11.56 -18.06 -31.05
N LYS A 70 11.60 -18.48 -32.32
CA LYS A 70 12.68 -19.36 -32.85
C LYS A 70 14.06 -18.70 -32.78
N ALA A 71 14.18 -17.39 -32.99
CA ALA A 71 15.44 -16.67 -32.84
C ALA A 71 15.94 -16.68 -31.38
N VAL A 72 15.04 -16.50 -30.40
CA VAL A 72 15.37 -16.54 -28.96
C VAL A 72 15.87 -17.92 -28.54
N GLU A 73 15.26 -19.02 -29.00
CA GLU A 73 15.73 -20.38 -28.71
C GLU A 73 17.15 -20.66 -29.25
N GLN A 74 17.48 -20.15 -30.44
CA GLN A 74 18.81 -20.31 -31.03
C GLN A 74 19.87 -19.51 -30.27
N GLY A 75 19.53 -18.29 -29.82
CA GLY A 75 20.38 -17.50 -28.93
C GLY A 75 20.72 -18.23 -27.63
N ALA A 76 19.70 -18.78 -26.96
CA ALA A 76 19.87 -19.54 -25.72
C ALA A 76 20.77 -20.78 -25.88
N LYS A 77 20.71 -21.47 -27.03
CA LYS A 77 21.61 -22.61 -27.35
C LYS A 77 23.07 -22.16 -27.55
N LYS A 78 23.31 -20.98 -28.14
CA LYS A 78 24.67 -20.41 -28.29
C LYS A 78 25.26 -20.02 -26.93
N GLN A 79 24.47 -19.37 -26.09
CA GLN A 79 24.89 -18.88 -24.77
C GLN A 79 25.26 -20.04 -23.81
N ARG A 80 24.49 -21.14 -23.81
CA ARG A 80 24.82 -22.35 -23.04
C ARG A 80 26.15 -23.02 -23.43
N LYS A 81 26.62 -22.88 -24.68
CA LYS A 81 27.96 -23.36 -25.08
C LYS A 81 29.08 -22.47 -24.54
N ALA A 82 28.88 -21.16 -24.46
CA ALA A 82 29.87 -20.24 -23.88
C ALA A 82 30.06 -20.46 -22.36
N GLU A 83 28.96 -20.63 -21.62
CA GLU A 83 29.00 -20.93 -20.17
C GLU A 83 29.72 -22.26 -19.85
N ALA A 84 29.62 -23.26 -20.74
CA ALA A 84 30.33 -24.52 -20.62
C ALA A 84 31.86 -24.37 -20.81
N GLY A 85 32.29 -23.45 -21.67
CA GLY A 85 33.72 -23.11 -21.85
C GLY A 85 34.30 -22.40 -20.62
N ALA A 86 33.62 -21.36 -20.12
CA ALA A 86 34.05 -20.63 -18.93
C ALA A 86 34.21 -21.53 -17.68
N ARG A 87 33.36 -22.55 -17.54
CA ARG A 87 33.44 -23.56 -16.46
C ARG A 87 34.65 -24.51 -16.56
N LYS A 88 35.35 -24.60 -17.70
CA LYS A 88 36.64 -25.31 -17.77
C LYS A 88 37.81 -24.41 -17.33
N ALA A 89 37.82 -23.13 -17.70
CA ALA A 89 38.87 -22.19 -17.30
C ALA A 89 38.89 -21.94 -15.77
N ALA A 90 37.72 -21.80 -15.15
CA ALA A 90 37.57 -21.55 -13.70
C ALA A 90 37.94 -22.75 -12.78
N LYS A 91 38.71 -23.72 -13.28
CA LYS A 91 39.11 -24.95 -12.56
C LYS A 91 40.62 -25.05 -12.29
N GLN A 92 41.41 -24.05 -12.67
CA GLN A 92 42.88 -24.04 -12.53
C GLN A 92 43.42 -22.95 -11.57
N SER A 93 42.57 -22.13 -10.95
CA SER A 93 42.98 -21.18 -9.89
C SER A 93 43.00 -21.86 -8.52
N SER A 94 44.13 -21.76 -7.81
CA SER A 94 44.30 -22.28 -6.44
C SER A 94 43.39 -21.58 -5.42
N PRO A 95 42.98 -22.26 -4.33
CA PRO A 95 42.06 -21.68 -3.34
C PRO A 95 42.78 -20.72 -2.39
N ALA A 96 42.28 -19.48 -2.28
CA ALA A 96 42.66 -18.56 -1.22
C ALA A 96 42.23 -19.07 0.18
N PRO A 97 42.88 -18.62 1.28
CA PRO A 97 42.54 -19.05 2.64
C PRO A 97 41.09 -18.76 3.03
N ARG A 98 40.47 -19.65 3.81
CA ARG A 98 39.09 -19.47 4.28
C ARG A 98 39.05 -18.61 5.55
N PRO A 99 38.16 -17.61 5.66
CA PRO A 99 37.88 -16.94 6.93
C PRO A 99 37.16 -17.90 7.89
N ALA A 100 37.54 -17.86 9.17
CA ALA A 100 37.23 -18.89 10.17
C ALA A 100 35.74 -19.00 10.62
N GLY A 101 34.83 -18.15 10.12
CA GLY A 101 33.41 -18.17 10.49
C GLY A 101 32.54 -19.20 9.73
N ALA A 102 32.96 -19.61 8.52
CA ALA A 102 32.05 -20.13 7.49
C ALA A 102 31.28 -21.42 7.83
N ASP A 103 31.77 -22.27 8.74
CA ASP A 103 31.06 -23.50 9.12
C ASP A 103 30.00 -23.30 10.22
N LYS A 104 30.05 -22.20 11.01
CA LYS A 104 29.01 -21.87 11.99
C LYS A 104 27.68 -21.51 11.30
N ASP A 105 27.72 -20.67 10.26
CA ASP A 105 26.52 -20.30 9.49
C ASP A 105 25.92 -21.48 8.72
N LYS A 106 26.78 -22.37 8.24
CA LYS A 106 26.40 -23.61 7.55
C LYS A 106 25.61 -24.54 8.47
N HIS A 107 25.99 -24.62 9.74
CA HIS A 107 25.20 -25.31 10.77
C HIS A 107 23.85 -24.62 10.99
N ARG A 108 23.82 -23.29 11.19
CA ARG A 108 22.59 -22.53 11.46
C ARG A 108 21.52 -22.69 10.35
N GLY A 109 21.93 -22.65 9.08
CA GLY A 109 21.00 -22.86 7.95
C GLY A 109 20.44 -24.28 7.85
N MET A 110 21.22 -25.31 8.21
CA MET A 110 20.71 -26.68 8.30
C MET A 110 19.77 -26.86 9.51
N GLN A 111 20.02 -26.19 10.65
CA GLN A 111 19.09 -26.19 11.78
C GLN A 111 17.73 -25.59 11.40
N GLN A 112 17.71 -24.43 10.72
CA GLN A 112 16.48 -23.82 10.23
C GLN A 112 15.69 -24.74 9.28
N THR A 113 16.40 -25.50 8.42
CA THR A 113 15.76 -26.50 7.54
C THR A 113 15.11 -27.63 8.35
N ILE A 114 15.78 -28.13 9.39
CA ILE A 114 15.26 -29.21 10.25
C ILE A 114 14.04 -28.72 11.05
N MET A 115 14.10 -27.52 11.64
CA MET A 115 12.98 -26.94 12.38
C MET A 115 11.75 -26.75 11.48
N ALA A 116 11.92 -26.14 10.29
CA ALA A 116 10.84 -25.97 9.32
C ALA A 116 10.23 -27.31 8.85
N TYR A 117 11.03 -28.38 8.74
CA TYR A 117 10.53 -29.71 8.43
C TYR A 117 9.68 -30.29 9.57
N LEU A 118 10.16 -30.21 10.82
CA LEU A 118 9.41 -30.69 11.99
C LEU A 118 8.10 -29.90 12.19
N GLU A 119 8.14 -28.58 12.05
CA GLU A 119 6.94 -27.71 12.05
C GLU A 119 5.94 -28.09 10.94
N THR A 120 6.43 -28.52 9.77
CA THR A 120 5.59 -29.01 8.67
C THR A 120 4.96 -30.37 9.00
N CYS A 121 5.70 -31.32 9.57
CA CYS A 121 5.15 -32.60 10.02
C CYS A 121 4.07 -32.43 11.10
N LEU A 122 4.26 -31.48 12.02
CA LEU A 122 3.26 -31.14 13.04
C LEU A 122 2.04 -30.42 12.45
N PHE A 123 2.22 -29.58 11.43
CA PHE A 123 1.10 -28.98 10.72
C PHE A 123 0.24 -30.02 9.97
N LEU A 124 0.83 -31.11 9.48
CA LEU A 124 0.12 -32.23 8.85
C LEU A 124 -0.54 -33.20 9.85
N ASP A 125 -0.57 -32.87 11.15
CA ASP A 125 -0.96 -33.72 12.27
C ASP A 125 -0.23 -35.09 12.32
N LYS A 126 1.02 -35.11 11.87
CA LYS A 126 1.92 -36.29 11.93
C LYS A 126 3.11 -36.08 12.87
N PRO A 127 2.88 -35.93 14.20
CA PRO A 127 3.97 -35.88 15.18
C PRO A 127 4.81 -37.16 15.18
N GLU A 128 4.28 -38.29 14.70
CA GLU A 128 4.99 -39.54 14.52
C GLU A 128 6.09 -39.40 13.44
N TRP A 129 5.81 -38.66 12.36
CA TRP A 129 6.81 -38.36 11.31
C TRP A 129 7.84 -37.33 11.79
N ALA A 130 7.41 -36.34 12.59
CA ALA A 130 8.33 -35.42 13.25
C ALA A 130 9.29 -36.16 14.21
N GLN A 131 8.76 -37.10 15.00
CA GLN A 131 9.51 -37.95 15.91
C GLN A 131 10.47 -38.89 15.16
N GLN A 132 10.04 -39.52 14.05
CA GLN A 132 10.91 -40.33 13.19
C GLN A 132 12.07 -39.51 12.61
N CYS A 133 11.81 -38.27 12.16
CA CYS A 133 12.86 -37.36 11.68
C CYS A 133 13.84 -36.96 12.80
N LEU A 134 13.33 -36.60 13.98
CA LEU A 134 14.14 -36.25 15.14
C LEU A 134 15.02 -37.44 15.60
N VAL A 135 14.46 -38.66 15.64
CA VAL A 135 15.17 -39.91 15.94
C VAL A 135 16.24 -40.22 14.89
N PHE A 136 15.97 -40.01 13.60
CA PHE A 136 16.96 -40.15 12.53
C PHE A 136 18.12 -39.15 12.68
N CYS A 137 17.81 -37.88 12.95
CA CYS A 137 18.83 -36.85 13.23
C CYS A 137 19.63 -37.16 14.51
N TYR A 138 18.99 -37.73 15.53
CA TYR A 138 19.62 -38.14 16.79
C TYR A 138 20.60 -39.31 16.61
N HIS A 139 20.29 -40.30 15.78
CA HIS A 139 21.19 -41.44 15.53
C HIS A 139 22.34 -41.12 14.58
N SER A 140 22.21 -40.11 13.71
CA SER A 140 23.29 -39.72 12.81
C SER A 140 24.35 -38.86 13.49
N ARG A 141 25.60 -39.35 13.56
CA ARG A 141 26.77 -38.59 14.08
C ARG A 141 26.96 -37.21 13.43
N LYS A 142 26.48 -37.01 12.19
CA LYS A 142 26.53 -35.73 11.47
C LYS A 142 25.43 -34.76 11.91
N TYR A 143 24.19 -35.24 12.08
CA TYR A 143 23.03 -34.39 12.39
C TYR A 143 22.78 -34.20 13.89
N ARG A 144 23.29 -35.09 14.77
CA ARG A 144 23.22 -34.94 16.23
C ARG A 144 23.81 -33.59 16.70
N LYS A 145 24.89 -33.11 16.08
CA LYS A 145 25.53 -31.80 16.34
C LYS A 145 24.70 -30.57 15.91
N LEU A 146 23.51 -30.77 15.35
CA LEU A 146 22.57 -29.71 14.95
C LEU A 146 21.32 -29.67 15.83
N LEU A 147 21.09 -30.68 16.68
CA LEU A 147 19.95 -30.70 17.59
C LEU A 147 20.22 -29.80 18.80
N CYS A 148 19.33 -28.85 19.05
CA CYS A 148 19.32 -28.00 20.25
C CYS A 148 17.93 -28.02 20.90
N SER A 149 17.78 -27.46 22.10
CA SER A 149 16.54 -27.47 22.88
C SER A 149 15.31 -27.05 22.07
N LYS A 150 15.41 -25.99 21.25
CA LYS A 150 14.31 -25.53 20.39
C LYS A 150 13.80 -26.59 19.41
N VAL A 151 14.68 -27.48 18.90
CA VAL A 151 14.31 -28.58 18.01
C VAL A 151 13.47 -29.65 18.73
N TYR A 152 13.76 -29.91 20.01
CA TYR A 152 12.94 -30.80 20.85
C TYR A 152 11.65 -30.10 21.32
N ASN A 153 11.69 -28.79 21.60
CA ASN A 153 10.52 -28.01 22.01
C ASN A 153 9.41 -28.01 20.93
N ILE A 154 9.78 -27.98 19.65
CA ILE A 154 8.84 -28.16 18.54
C ILE A 154 8.07 -29.49 18.69
N LEU A 155 8.76 -30.61 18.95
CA LEU A 155 8.11 -31.92 19.12
C LEU A 155 7.32 -32.04 20.44
N LEU A 156 7.81 -31.42 21.53
CA LEU A 156 7.08 -31.32 22.80
C LEU A 156 5.74 -30.61 22.62
N HIS A 157 5.73 -29.46 21.95
CA HIS A 157 4.54 -28.71 21.56
C HIS A 157 3.57 -29.54 20.71
N GLY A 158 4.09 -30.39 19.81
CA GLY A 158 3.30 -31.34 19.04
C GLY A 158 2.53 -32.36 19.90
N TRP A 159 3.22 -33.00 20.85
CA TRP A 159 2.60 -34.00 21.74
C TRP A 159 1.75 -33.40 22.85
N ALA A 160 2.13 -32.23 23.37
CA ALA A 160 1.29 -31.39 24.23
C ALA A 160 -0.02 -31.03 23.52
N LYS A 161 0.04 -30.74 22.20
CA LYS A 161 -1.16 -30.45 21.41
C LYS A 161 -2.12 -31.61 21.27
N LYS A 162 -1.64 -32.85 21.27
CA LYS A 162 -2.46 -34.08 21.36
C LYS A 162 -2.78 -34.52 22.80
N GLY A 163 -2.39 -33.76 23.84
CA GLY A 163 -2.61 -34.13 25.25
C GLY A 163 -1.84 -35.37 25.72
N SER A 164 -0.82 -35.82 24.97
CA SER A 164 -0.18 -37.12 25.18
C SER A 164 0.98 -37.02 26.17
N LEU A 165 0.66 -36.95 27.47
CA LEU A 165 1.65 -36.89 28.57
C LEU A 165 2.74 -37.99 28.47
N LYS A 166 2.39 -39.21 28.03
CA LYS A 166 3.35 -40.30 27.80
C LYS A 166 4.40 -39.95 26.74
N GLN A 167 4.00 -39.35 25.62
CA GLN A 167 4.94 -38.94 24.56
C GLN A 167 5.72 -37.67 24.93
N VAL A 168 5.10 -36.71 25.63
CA VAL A 168 5.81 -35.55 26.20
C VAL A 168 6.95 -36.01 27.12
N SER A 169 6.69 -36.96 28.03
CA SER A 169 7.71 -37.57 28.89
C SER A 169 8.83 -38.27 28.08
N GLY A 170 8.47 -39.03 27.03
CA GLY A 170 9.44 -39.65 26.13
C GLY A 170 10.36 -38.65 25.40
N VAL A 171 9.86 -37.48 25.02
CA VAL A 171 10.68 -36.42 24.40
C VAL A 171 11.55 -35.70 25.43
N PHE A 172 11.08 -35.51 26.68
CA PHE A 172 11.93 -35.06 27.79
C PHE A 172 13.10 -36.02 28.05
N PHE A 173 12.86 -37.33 28.01
CA PHE A 173 13.91 -38.36 28.15
C PHE A 173 14.94 -38.30 27.00
N MET A 174 14.49 -38.09 25.75
CA MET A 174 15.42 -37.86 24.62
C MET A 174 16.23 -36.56 24.78
N LEU A 175 15.62 -35.49 25.28
CA LEU A 175 16.26 -34.19 25.51
C LEU A 175 17.37 -34.32 26.59
N HIS A 176 17.06 -35.00 27.70
CA HIS A 176 18.03 -35.33 28.76
C HIS A 176 19.20 -36.17 28.22
N ASN A 177 18.92 -37.25 27.49
CA ASN A 177 19.94 -38.16 26.96
C ASN A 177 20.77 -37.55 25.83
N ALA A 178 20.33 -36.42 25.24
CA ALA A 178 21.13 -35.60 24.35
C ALA A 178 22.13 -34.67 25.08
N GLY A 179 22.17 -34.69 26.42
CA GLY A 179 23.00 -33.79 27.23
C GLY A 179 22.47 -32.35 27.31
N LEU A 180 21.20 -32.13 26.96
CA LEU A 180 20.56 -30.82 26.98
C LEU A 180 19.72 -30.65 28.26
N LYS A 181 19.65 -29.43 28.78
CA LYS A 181 18.73 -29.08 29.88
C LYS A 181 17.38 -28.65 29.30
N PRO A 182 16.24 -29.07 29.87
CA PRO A 182 14.94 -28.51 29.53
C PRO A 182 14.91 -27.00 29.77
N THR A 183 14.17 -26.28 28.92
CA THR A 183 14.04 -24.82 28.96
C THR A 183 12.68 -24.42 29.52
N VAL A 184 12.49 -23.12 29.83
CA VAL A 184 11.16 -22.59 30.23
C VAL A 184 10.11 -22.91 29.16
N GLU A 185 10.44 -22.81 27.87
CA GLU A 185 9.60 -23.30 26.76
C GLU A 185 9.24 -24.79 26.92
N SER A 186 10.21 -25.65 27.26
CA SER A 186 10.00 -27.11 27.43
C SER A 186 9.01 -27.42 28.56
N TYR A 187 9.18 -26.74 29.71
CA TYR A 187 8.25 -26.86 30.84
C TYR A 187 6.89 -26.23 30.55
N ALA A 188 6.84 -25.11 29.82
CA ALA A 188 5.59 -24.50 29.38
C ALA A 188 4.79 -25.43 28.44
N MET A 189 5.43 -26.25 27.61
CA MET A 189 4.72 -27.26 26.80
C MET A 189 4.23 -28.45 27.64
N ALA A 190 4.95 -28.86 28.68
CA ALA A 190 4.43 -29.83 29.65
C ALA A 190 3.22 -29.26 30.40
N LEU A 191 3.29 -27.99 30.82
CA LEU A 191 2.20 -27.26 31.45
C LEU A 191 1.05 -26.95 30.49
N GLU A 192 1.25 -26.79 29.18
CA GLU A 192 0.15 -26.73 28.18
C GLU A 192 -0.56 -28.09 28.06
N CYS A 193 0.19 -29.20 28.19
CA CYS A 193 -0.37 -30.54 28.19
C CYS A 193 -1.22 -30.82 29.44
N MET A 194 -0.79 -30.31 30.61
CA MET A 194 -1.47 -30.46 31.90
C MET A 194 -2.59 -29.42 32.13
N GLY A 195 -2.39 -28.19 31.67
CA GLY A 195 -3.20 -27.00 31.97
C GLY A 195 -4.33 -26.71 30.99
N ARG A 196 -4.95 -27.76 30.41
CA ARG A 196 -6.09 -27.62 29.47
C ARG A 196 -7.44 -27.39 30.16
N VAL A 197 -7.43 -26.57 31.21
CA VAL A 197 -8.60 -25.98 31.88
C VAL A 197 -8.42 -24.46 31.85
N SER A 198 -9.51 -23.72 31.65
CA SER A 198 -9.44 -22.32 31.16
C SER A 198 -9.34 -21.26 32.26
N CYS A 199 -8.80 -20.08 31.90
CA CYS A 199 -9.02 -18.84 32.63
C CYS A 199 -9.15 -17.65 31.66
N LYS A 200 -9.73 -16.53 32.10
CA LYS A 200 -9.92 -15.27 31.35
C LYS A 200 -9.31 -14.09 32.11
N LEU A 201 -9.05 -12.98 31.41
CA LEU A 201 -8.74 -11.67 31.99
C LEU A 201 -9.63 -10.60 31.34
N ALA A 202 -9.79 -9.45 32.00
CA ALA A 202 -10.73 -8.39 31.59
C ALA A 202 -10.18 -6.99 31.89
N GLY A 203 -10.64 -6.01 31.11
CA GLY A 203 -10.41 -4.57 31.28
C GLY A 203 -11.37 -3.78 30.37
N PRO A 204 -11.81 -2.57 30.76
CA PRO A 204 -12.81 -1.82 30.00
C PRO A 204 -12.20 -1.06 28.81
N TYR A 205 -12.88 -1.13 27.67
CA TYR A 205 -12.62 -0.32 26.47
C TYR A 205 -13.87 0.50 26.10
N PRO A 206 -13.74 1.64 25.39
CA PRO A 206 -14.89 2.42 24.92
C PRO A 206 -15.72 1.61 23.92
N LYS A 207 -17.06 1.78 23.99
CA LYS A 207 -18.02 0.99 23.20
C LYS A 207 -18.39 1.69 21.89
N LEU A 208 -18.70 0.87 20.89
CA LEU A 208 -19.30 1.28 19.61
C LEU A 208 -20.82 1.19 19.70
N ASP A 209 -21.54 1.98 18.90
CA ASP A 209 -23.01 2.05 18.92
C ASP A 209 -23.65 0.98 18.01
N PHE A 210 -23.19 -0.27 18.12
CA PHE A 210 -23.71 -1.41 17.36
C PHE A 210 -24.14 -2.53 18.31
N SER A 211 -25.20 -3.26 17.95
CA SER A 211 -25.63 -4.46 18.65
C SER A 211 -24.63 -5.62 18.50
N VAL A 212 -24.77 -6.64 19.36
CA VAL A 212 -23.94 -7.85 19.31
C VAL A 212 -24.22 -8.61 18.00
N GLN A 213 -25.45 -8.55 17.51
CA GLN A 213 -25.87 -9.17 16.25
C GLN A 213 -25.24 -8.46 15.06
N GLU A 214 -25.31 -7.13 14.97
CA GLU A 214 -24.68 -6.38 13.88
C GLU A 214 -23.17 -6.65 13.82
N LEU A 215 -22.45 -6.57 14.94
CA LEU A 215 -21.02 -6.84 14.97
C LEU A 215 -20.67 -8.30 14.63
N GLN A 216 -21.50 -9.29 15.02
CA GLN A 216 -21.30 -10.69 14.65
C GLN A 216 -21.67 -10.98 13.19
N GLU A 217 -22.72 -10.35 12.64
CA GLU A 217 -23.05 -10.44 11.22
C GLU A 217 -21.98 -9.80 10.35
N LEU A 218 -21.55 -8.59 10.70
CA LEU A 218 -20.48 -7.87 10.02
C LEU A 218 -19.16 -8.65 10.07
N PHE A 219 -18.84 -9.26 11.21
CA PHE A 219 -17.71 -10.19 11.33
C PHE A 219 -17.88 -11.43 10.46
N GLN A 220 -19.06 -12.05 10.40
CA GLN A 220 -19.28 -13.22 9.54
C GLN A 220 -19.22 -12.83 8.05
N LYS A 221 -19.78 -11.68 7.66
CA LYS A 221 -19.66 -11.10 6.30
C LYS A 221 -18.18 -10.85 5.95
N GLN A 222 -17.40 -10.26 6.85
CA GLN A 222 -15.95 -10.07 6.69
C GLN A 222 -15.18 -11.41 6.66
N LEU A 223 -15.58 -12.40 7.46
CA LEU A 223 -14.93 -13.71 7.52
C LEU A 223 -15.19 -14.52 6.24
N ASP A 224 -16.43 -14.57 5.77
CA ASP A 224 -16.82 -15.20 4.50
C ASP A 224 -16.11 -14.50 3.32
N MET A 225 -16.03 -13.17 3.35
CA MET A 225 -15.26 -12.36 2.41
C MET A 225 -13.77 -12.74 2.42
N GLU A 226 -13.10 -12.76 3.59
CA GLU A 226 -11.69 -13.15 3.67
C GLU A 226 -11.46 -14.62 3.30
N MET A 227 -12.38 -15.55 3.62
CA MET A 227 -12.33 -16.94 3.20
C MET A 227 -12.41 -17.10 1.67
N ALA A 228 -13.19 -16.25 0.98
CA ALA A 228 -13.20 -16.20 -0.48
C ALA A 228 -11.87 -15.73 -1.11
N SER A 229 -11.00 -15.06 -0.33
CA SER A 229 -9.71 -14.46 -0.73
C SER A 229 -9.77 -13.34 -1.78
N THR A 230 -10.87 -13.22 -2.53
CA THR A 230 -11.12 -12.12 -3.48
C THR A 230 -12.56 -11.64 -3.41
N VAL A 231 -12.78 -10.37 -3.72
CA VAL A 231 -14.10 -9.71 -3.74
C VAL A 231 -14.36 -9.17 -5.14
N THR A 232 -15.57 -9.37 -5.65
CA THR A 232 -15.95 -9.02 -7.02
C THR A 232 -17.13 -8.05 -6.98
N ILE A 233 -16.93 -6.81 -7.45
CA ILE A 233 -17.88 -5.68 -7.29
C ILE A 233 -18.24 -5.06 -8.65
N PRO A 234 -19.44 -4.45 -8.82
CA PRO A 234 -19.81 -3.79 -10.07
C PRO A 234 -18.85 -2.66 -10.48
N SER A 235 -18.60 -2.53 -11.78
CA SER A 235 -17.83 -1.46 -12.43
C SER A 235 -18.76 -0.31 -12.83
N LEU A 236 -18.37 0.94 -12.58
CA LEU A 236 -19.19 2.11 -12.93
C LEU A 236 -19.19 2.47 -14.43
N ASN A 237 -18.27 1.94 -15.25
CA ASN A 237 -18.14 2.27 -16.68
C ASN A 237 -19.26 1.70 -17.59
N ILE A 238 -20.47 1.43 -17.07
CA ILE A 238 -21.58 0.82 -17.82
C ILE A 238 -22.51 1.90 -18.38
N ILE A 239 -22.19 2.41 -19.57
CA ILE A 239 -23.15 3.15 -20.40
C ILE A 239 -23.20 2.50 -21.78
N GLY A 240 -24.40 2.05 -22.16
CA GLY A 240 -24.71 1.45 -23.47
C GLY A 240 -24.99 -0.05 -23.43
N SER A 241 -25.94 -0.49 -24.26
CA SER A 241 -26.28 -1.90 -24.48
C SER A 241 -25.11 -2.68 -25.09
N LEU A 242 -24.91 -3.92 -24.64
CA LEU A 242 -23.82 -4.79 -25.11
C LEU A 242 -23.86 -5.01 -26.63
N SER A 243 -22.86 -4.49 -27.34
CA SER A 243 -22.76 -4.63 -28.79
C SER A 243 -22.49 -6.09 -29.21
N GLN A 244 -22.99 -6.52 -30.37
CA GLN A 244 -22.73 -7.87 -30.90
C GLN A 244 -21.24 -8.22 -31.01
N CYS A 245 -20.37 -7.23 -31.25
CA CYS A 245 -18.93 -7.43 -31.27
C CYS A 245 -18.38 -7.83 -29.88
N SER A 246 -18.94 -7.24 -28.81
CA SER A 246 -18.65 -7.66 -27.42
C SER A 246 -19.08 -9.11 -27.20
N VAL A 247 -20.29 -9.50 -27.63
CA VAL A 247 -20.81 -10.88 -27.50
C VAL A 247 -20.00 -11.93 -28.27
N LYS A 248 -19.25 -11.52 -29.31
CA LYS A 248 -18.28 -12.39 -30.00
C LYS A 248 -16.93 -12.47 -29.27
N ALA A 249 -16.43 -11.35 -28.75
CA ALA A 249 -15.20 -11.32 -27.97
C ALA A 249 -15.33 -12.14 -26.67
N GLN A 250 -16.47 -12.02 -26.00
CA GLN A 250 -16.93 -12.84 -24.86
C GLN A 250 -16.69 -14.34 -25.09
N LYS A 251 -17.43 -14.96 -26.00
CA LYS A 251 -17.30 -16.40 -26.33
C LYS A 251 -15.88 -16.85 -26.67
N HIS A 252 -15.05 -15.95 -27.20
CA HIS A 252 -13.65 -16.24 -27.51
C HIS A 252 -12.75 -16.21 -26.25
N VAL A 253 -12.93 -15.24 -25.36
CA VAL A 253 -12.20 -15.17 -24.07
C VAL A 253 -12.58 -16.36 -23.19
N ALA A 254 -13.86 -16.72 -23.08
CA ALA A 254 -14.29 -17.91 -22.35
C ALA A 254 -13.59 -19.19 -22.85
N SER A 255 -13.50 -19.38 -24.18
CA SER A 255 -12.79 -20.50 -24.80
C SER A 255 -11.29 -20.52 -24.47
N LEU A 256 -10.62 -19.35 -24.57
CA LEU A 256 -9.21 -19.20 -24.23
C LEU A 256 -8.93 -19.47 -22.75
N CYS A 257 -9.77 -18.97 -21.84
CA CYS A 257 -9.63 -19.22 -20.40
C CYS A 257 -9.76 -20.71 -20.05
N SER A 258 -10.70 -21.45 -20.67
CA SER A 258 -10.80 -22.90 -20.47
C SER A 258 -9.58 -23.66 -21.01
N GLN A 259 -9.05 -23.26 -22.17
CA GLN A 259 -7.81 -23.83 -22.73
C GLN A 259 -6.61 -23.56 -21.81
N TRP A 260 -6.43 -22.31 -21.37
CA TRP A 260 -5.35 -21.93 -20.46
C TRP A 260 -5.48 -22.62 -19.10
N GLN A 261 -6.69 -22.82 -18.56
CA GLN A 261 -6.91 -23.56 -17.32
C GLN A 261 -6.39 -25.01 -17.45
N GLN A 262 -6.64 -25.67 -18.59
CA GLN A 262 -6.14 -27.02 -18.85
C GLN A 262 -4.61 -27.03 -19.05
N SER A 263 -4.06 -26.12 -19.85
CA SER A 263 -2.60 -26.03 -20.09
C SER A 263 -1.81 -25.68 -18.82
N LEU A 264 -2.33 -24.79 -17.97
CA LEU A 264 -1.73 -24.43 -16.68
C LEU A 264 -1.80 -25.60 -15.69
N LEU A 265 -2.90 -26.35 -15.67
CA LEU A 265 -3.03 -27.55 -14.85
C LEU A 265 -2.01 -28.63 -15.27
N GLN A 266 -1.91 -28.91 -16.57
CA GLN A 266 -0.93 -29.85 -17.11
C GLN A 266 0.50 -29.41 -16.80
N GLY A 267 0.87 -28.17 -17.11
CA GLY A 267 2.21 -27.64 -16.87
C GLY A 267 2.60 -27.62 -15.38
N LEU A 268 1.63 -27.36 -14.48
CA LEU A 268 1.83 -27.48 -13.03
C LEU A 268 2.09 -28.93 -12.62
N GLN A 269 1.33 -29.88 -13.15
CA GLN A 269 1.48 -31.31 -12.83
C GLN A 269 2.80 -31.88 -13.38
N GLU A 270 3.19 -31.55 -14.60
CA GLU A 270 4.49 -31.92 -15.19
C GLU A 270 5.66 -31.31 -14.41
N SER A 271 5.59 -30.01 -14.07
CA SER A 271 6.57 -29.33 -13.23
C SER A 271 6.69 -29.98 -11.84
N ARG A 272 5.56 -30.29 -11.21
CA ARG A 272 5.51 -31.00 -9.91
C ARG A 272 6.13 -32.39 -10.02
N GLN A 273 5.83 -33.18 -11.05
CA GLN A 273 6.48 -34.47 -11.28
C GLN A 273 8.00 -34.34 -11.52
N HIS A 274 8.44 -33.33 -12.28
CA HIS A 274 9.85 -33.06 -12.52
C HIS A 274 10.59 -32.71 -11.23
N HIS A 275 10.01 -31.86 -10.38
CA HIS A 275 10.58 -31.52 -9.08
C HIS A 275 10.51 -32.68 -8.07
N ALA A 276 9.49 -33.56 -8.14
CA ALA A 276 9.40 -34.79 -7.34
C ALA A 276 10.58 -35.73 -7.63
N LYS A 277 10.80 -36.05 -8.92
CA LYS A 277 11.89 -36.93 -9.39
C LYS A 277 13.27 -36.40 -9.00
N ASN A 278 13.43 -35.08 -8.90
CA ASN A 278 14.67 -34.42 -8.51
C ASN A 278 14.81 -34.11 -6.99
N MET A 279 13.78 -34.35 -6.17
CA MET A 279 13.77 -34.01 -4.74
C MET A 279 14.97 -34.59 -3.98
N LYS A 280 15.28 -35.88 -4.20
CA LYS A 280 16.43 -36.57 -3.57
C LYS A 280 17.81 -36.00 -3.95
N LYS A 281 17.90 -35.23 -5.05
CA LYS A 281 19.14 -34.57 -5.52
C LYS A 281 19.21 -33.08 -5.13
N ALA A 282 18.08 -32.41 -4.98
CA ALA A 282 18.01 -30.96 -4.70
C ALA A 282 18.07 -30.61 -3.20
N GLY A 283 17.71 -31.54 -2.30
CA GLY A 283 17.77 -31.32 -0.86
C GLY A 283 16.90 -30.12 -0.41
N PRO A 284 17.40 -29.24 0.48
CA PRO A 284 16.65 -28.07 0.99
C PRO A 284 16.20 -27.07 -0.09
N LYS A 285 16.72 -27.17 -1.33
CA LYS A 285 16.37 -26.29 -2.45
C LYS A 285 15.32 -26.88 -3.39
N ALA A 286 14.70 -28.00 -3.04
CA ALA A 286 13.62 -28.58 -3.82
C ALA A 286 12.36 -27.71 -3.74
N LEU A 287 11.84 -27.23 -4.89
CA LEU A 287 10.55 -26.53 -4.96
C LEU A 287 9.35 -27.45 -4.72
N TYR A 288 9.53 -28.78 -4.83
CA TYR A 288 8.46 -29.77 -4.75
C TYR A 288 7.53 -29.63 -3.54
N PRO A 289 8.00 -29.48 -2.27
CA PRO A 289 7.09 -29.36 -1.13
C PRO A 289 6.20 -28.10 -1.21
N TYR A 290 6.75 -27.00 -1.73
CA TYR A 290 6.03 -25.73 -1.91
C TYR A 290 4.96 -25.79 -3.01
N LEU A 291 5.09 -26.70 -3.97
CA LEU A 291 4.11 -27.00 -5.04
C LEU A 291 3.01 -27.98 -4.59
N CYS A 292 3.04 -28.42 -3.33
CA CYS A 292 2.07 -29.32 -2.71
C CYS A 292 1.30 -28.65 -1.55
N LEU A 293 1.43 -27.33 -1.36
CA LEU A 293 0.81 -26.61 -0.25
C LEU A 293 -0.67 -26.27 -0.48
N LEU A 294 -1.11 -26.21 -1.74
CA LEU A 294 -2.49 -25.96 -2.15
C LEU A 294 -2.95 -27.06 -3.13
N LYS A 295 -4.26 -27.13 -3.39
CA LYS A 295 -4.82 -28.01 -4.42
C LYS A 295 -4.51 -27.45 -5.81
N ASP A 296 -4.35 -28.31 -6.81
CA ASP A 296 -4.01 -27.93 -8.19
C ASP A 296 -4.89 -26.80 -8.75
N LYS A 297 -6.21 -26.89 -8.52
CA LYS A 297 -7.20 -25.88 -8.92
C LYS A 297 -6.85 -24.49 -8.36
N GLU A 298 -6.38 -24.41 -7.12
CA GLU A 298 -6.12 -23.16 -6.41
C GLU A 298 -4.86 -22.45 -6.94
N TYR A 299 -3.84 -23.22 -7.36
CA TYR A 299 -2.70 -22.66 -8.08
C TYR A 299 -3.11 -22.14 -9.46
N VAL A 300 -3.94 -22.89 -10.20
CA VAL A 300 -4.41 -22.48 -11.53
C VAL A 300 -5.31 -21.24 -11.44
N GLU A 301 -6.19 -21.14 -10.43
CA GLU A 301 -6.95 -19.92 -10.10
C GLU A 301 -6.02 -18.72 -9.86
N ILE A 302 -4.98 -18.86 -9.02
CA ILE A 302 -4.03 -17.78 -8.74
C ILE A 302 -3.24 -17.36 -9.99
N MET A 303 -2.82 -18.31 -10.83
CA MET A 303 -2.13 -18.02 -12.08
C MET A 303 -3.05 -17.32 -13.09
N LEU A 304 -4.28 -17.79 -13.26
CA LEU A 304 -5.26 -17.21 -14.18
C LEU A 304 -5.69 -15.80 -13.73
N GLN A 305 -5.97 -15.59 -12.43
CA GLN A 305 -6.29 -14.27 -11.89
C GLN A 305 -5.13 -13.28 -12.09
N THR A 306 -3.89 -13.72 -11.88
CA THR A 306 -2.72 -12.84 -12.08
C THR A 306 -2.52 -12.54 -13.57
N LEU A 307 -2.81 -13.48 -14.47
CA LEU A 307 -2.82 -13.22 -15.92
C LEU A 307 -3.90 -12.20 -16.34
N MET A 308 -5.09 -12.24 -15.74
CA MET A 308 -6.19 -11.30 -16.02
C MET A 308 -5.97 -9.90 -15.41
N ASN A 309 -5.26 -9.82 -14.28
CA ASN A 309 -4.95 -8.55 -13.63
C ASN A 309 -3.67 -7.87 -14.17
N LEU A 310 -2.99 -8.45 -15.18
CA LEU A 310 -1.81 -7.84 -15.79
C LEU A 310 -2.18 -6.56 -16.57
N PRO A 311 -1.46 -5.45 -16.37
CA PRO A 311 -1.71 -4.22 -17.12
C PRO A 311 -1.35 -4.39 -18.61
N PRO A 312 -2.08 -3.76 -19.55
CA PRO A 312 -1.85 -3.92 -20.99
C PRO A 312 -0.51 -3.35 -21.47
N GLN A 313 0.11 -2.44 -20.71
CA GLN A 313 1.49 -1.98 -20.92
C GLN A 313 2.57 -2.98 -20.48
N GLY A 314 2.19 -4.08 -19.84
CA GLY A 314 3.09 -5.08 -19.26
C GLY A 314 3.60 -4.72 -17.86
N GLU A 315 4.13 -5.73 -17.17
CA GLU A 315 4.69 -5.62 -15.81
C GLU A 315 6.02 -6.39 -15.73
N MET A 316 6.93 -5.98 -14.83
CA MET A 316 8.22 -6.63 -14.66
C MET A 316 8.04 -8.04 -14.06
N LEU A 317 8.61 -9.05 -14.71
CA LEU A 317 8.51 -10.47 -14.31
C LEU A 317 8.82 -10.74 -12.82
N ALA A 318 9.75 -9.99 -12.22
CA ALA A 318 10.07 -10.11 -10.80
C ALA A 318 8.94 -9.61 -9.85
N VAL A 319 8.14 -8.63 -10.28
CA VAL A 319 6.93 -8.18 -9.57
C VAL A 319 5.85 -9.25 -9.66
N VAL A 320 5.57 -9.75 -10.87
CA VAL A 320 4.59 -10.83 -11.12
C VAL A 320 4.94 -12.10 -10.32
N ALA A 321 6.22 -12.49 -10.30
CA ALA A 321 6.67 -13.64 -9.52
C ALA A 321 6.52 -13.43 -7.99
N LYS A 322 6.72 -12.20 -7.50
CA LYS A 322 6.50 -11.83 -6.11
C LYS A 322 5.01 -11.85 -5.75
N GLU A 323 4.15 -11.33 -6.62
CA GLU A 323 2.70 -11.31 -6.45
C GLU A 323 2.13 -12.74 -6.39
N LEU A 324 2.51 -13.61 -7.35
CA LEU A 324 2.15 -15.03 -7.35
C LEU A 324 2.59 -15.72 -6.05
N GLY A 325 3.84 -15.51 -5.63
CA GLY A 325 4.36 -16.05 -4.37
C GLY A 325 3.59 -15.57 -3.14
N SER A 326 3.20 -14.30 -3.11
CA SER A 326 2.39 -13.71 -2.04
C SER A 326 0.97 -14.28 -2.01
N LYS A 327 0.30 -14.42 -3.16
CA LYS A 327 -1.05 -15.02 -3.26
C LYS A 327 -1.05 -16.48 -2.78
N VAL A 328 -0.07 -17.26 -3.21
CA VAL A 328 0.12 -18.66 -2.75
C VAL A 328 0.38 -18.71 -1.24
N TYR A 329 1.26 -17.85 -0.72
CA TYR A 329 1.55 -17.80 0.72
C TYR A 329 0.33 -17.40 1.55
N SER A 330 -0.44 -16.40 1.12
CA SER A 330 -1.67 -15.98 1.81
C SER A 330 -2.73 -17.09 1.82
N LYS A 331 -2.99 -17.74 0.68
CA LYS A 331 -3.97 -18.85 0.59
C LYS A 331 -3.52 -20.07 1.43
N TYR A 332 -2.21 -20.35 1.49
CA TYR A 332 -1.64 -21.36 2.39
C TYR A 332 -1.79 -20.98 3.87
N MET A 333 -1.51 -19.74 4.26
CA MET A 333 -1.69 -19.27 5.64
C MET A 333 -3.17 -19.27 6.06
N LEU A 334 -4.09 -19.05 5.12
CA LEU A 334 -5.52 -19.18 5.34
C LEU A 334 -5.92 -20.65 5.57
N GLN A 335 -5.51 -21.57 4.69
CA GLN A 335 -5.71 -23.02 4.93
C GLN A 335 -5.06 -23.48 6.25
N LYS A 336 -3.90 -22.94 6.62
CA LYS A 336 -3.22 -23.20 7.89
C LYS A 336 -4.07 -22.77 9.10
N LYS A 337 -4.73 -21.61 9.04
CA LYS A 337 -5.67 -21.14 10.09
C LYS A 337 -6.94 -22.01 10.16
N VAL A 338 -7.48 -22.44 9.01
CA VAL A 338 -8.68 -23.29 8.94
C VAL A 338 -8.41 -24.70 9.50
N CYS A 339 -7.38 -25.40 9.02
CA CYS A 339 -7.14 -26.80 9.36
C CYS A 339 -6.63 -27.06 10.79
N SER A 340 -6.33 -26.03 11.58
CA SER A 340 -5.66 -26.14 12.89
C SER A 340 -6.55 -25.85 14.10
N GLN A 341 -7.88 -25.80 13.91
CA GLN A 341 -8.87 -25.33 14.90
C GLN A 341 -8.60 -23.90 15.43
N VAL A 342 -7.68 -23.16 14.79
CA VAL A 342 -7.44 -21.75 15.09
C VAL A 342 -8.63 -20.91 14.63
N LEU A 343 -9.33 -21.29 13.56
CA LEU A 343 -10.58 -20.65 13.16
C LEU A 343 -11.64 -20.73 14.26
N ASP A 344 -11.89 -21.91 14.84
CA ASP A 344 -12.90 -22.09 15.91
C ASP A 344 -12.53 -21.30 17.18
N LYS A 345 -11.23 -21.26 17.50
CA LYS A 345 -10.70 -20.47 18.62
C LYS A 345 -10.77 -18.96 18.35
N VAL A 346 -10.48 -18.51 17.13
CA VAL A 346 -10.63 -17.10 16.74
C VAL A 346 -12.11 -16.70 16.71
N GLN A 347 -13.02 -17.54 16.21
CA GLN A 347 -14.45 -17.30 16.31
C GLN A 347 -14.92 -17.25 17.78
N LYS A 348 -14.40 -18.12 18.67
CA LYS A 348 -14.74 -18.08 20.10
C LYS A 348 -14.20 -16.82 20.78
N VAL A 349 -12.93 -16.47 20.54
CA VAL A 349 -12.29 -15.26 21.12
C VAL A 349 -12.90 -13.98 20.54
N TYR A 350 -13.27 -13.94 19.26
CA TYR A 350 -13.96 -12.79 18.66
C TYR A 350 -15.41 -12.70 19.14
N LYS A 351 -16.11 -13.82 19.39
CA LYS A 351 -17.41 -13.81 20.10
C LYS A 351 -17.26 -13.28 21.53
N ASP A 352 -16.25 -13.74 22.29
CA ASP A 352 -15.93 -13.20 23.62
C ASP A 352 -15.58 -11.70 23.57
N TYR A 353 -14.89 -11.22 22.53
CA TYR A 353 -14.58 -9.80 22.30
C TYR A 353 -15.83 -8.99 21.92
N VAL A 354 -16.72 -9.51 21.07
CA VAL A 354 -17.98 -8.85 20.72
C VAL A 354 -18.99 -8.87 21.89
N HIS A 355 -18.89 -9.85 22.80
CA HIS A 355 -19.59 -9.82 24.10
C HIS A 355 -19.09 -8.72 25.05
N LEU A 356 -17.92 -8.09 24.81
CA LEU A 356 -17.52 -6.86 25.50
C LEU A 356 -18.37 -5.64 25.05
N LEU A 357 -18.98 -5.73 23.86
CA LEU A 357 -19.52 -4.56 23.15
C LEU A 357 -21.05 -4.40 23.27
N ALA A 358 -21.87 -5.46 23.22
CA ALA A 358 -23.35 -5.29 23.18
C ALA A 358 -24.23 -6.50 23.63
N ARG A 359 -25.54 -6.47 23.31
CA ARG A 359 -26.63 -7.31 23.85
C ARG A 359 -27.48 -8.03 22.78
N ASP A 360 -27.94 -9.23 23.14
CA ASP A 360 -29.21 -9.92 22.82
C ASP A 360 -29.58 -10.24 21.34
N THR A 361 -30.71 -10.92 21.08
CA THR A 361 -30.95 -11.93 19.98
C THR A 361 -32.29 -11.75 19.23
N LYS A 362 -32.78 -12.44 18.15
CA LYS A 362 -32.51 -13.53 17.14
C LYS A 362 -33.65 -13.36 16.03
N ILE A 363 -33.83 -13.96 14.82
CA ILE A 363 -33.27 -14.93 13.83
C ILE A 363 -33.95 -14.66 12.45
N GLY A 364 -33.32 -14.98 11.30
CA GLY A 364 -34.03 -15.24 10.01
C GLY A 364 -33.14 -15.17 8.74
N LEU A 365 -33.24 -16.12 7.78
CA LEU A 365 -32.31 -16.18 6.61
C LEU A 365 -32.87 -16.93 5.37
N ILE A 366 -32.59 -16.44 4.15
CA ILE A 366 -32.93 -17.06 2.84
C ILE A 366 -31.72 -16.98 1.86
N LYS A 367 -31.59 -17.94 0.92
CA LYS A 367 -30.55 -17.95 -0.15
C LYS A 367 -31.12 -18.29 -1.55
N PRO A 368 -30.60 -17.70 -2.64
CA PRO A 368 -30.95 -18.05 -4.03
C PRO A 368 -30.08 -19.18 -4.66
N HIS A 369 -30.41 -19.58 -5.89
CA HIS A 369 -30.01 -20.86 -6.52
C HIS A 369 -28.69 -20.82 -7.36
N PRO A 370 -27.88 -21.91 -7.46
CA PRO A 370 -26.48 -21.86 -7.93
C PRO A 370 -26.19 -21.53 -9.41
N ILE A 371 -27.19 -21.43 -10.28
CA ILE A 371 -26.98 -21.24 -11.74
C ILE A 371 -26.54 -19.81 -12.12
N PHE A 372 -26.83 -18.82 -11.26
CA PHE A 372 -26.51 -17.41 -11.49
C PHE A 372 -25.00 -17.10 -11.60
N SER A 373 -24.15 -18.02 -11.14
CA SER A 373 -22.70 -17.86 -11.01
C SER A 373 -21.90 -17.90 -12.33
N HIS A 374 -22.47 -18.42 -13.43
CA HIS A 374 -21.69 -18.77 -14.63
C HIS A 374 -21.72 -17.75 -15.79
N VAL A 375 -22.48 -16.65 -15.68
CA VAL A 375 -22.57 -15.59 -16.72
C VAL A 375 -21.42 -14.55 -16.61
N VAL A 376 -20.65 -14.61 -15.53
CA VAL A 376 -19.90 -13.46 -14.99
C VAL A 376 -18.63 -13.07 -15.77
N VAL A 377 -17.89 -14.02 -16.34
CA VAL A 377 -16.56 -13.74 -16.94
C VAL A 377 -16.66 -12.94 -18.24
N ASP A 378 -17.70 -13.19 -19.03
CA ASP A 378 -17.97 -12.45 -20.26
C ASP A 378 -18.50 -11.03 -19.96
N ALA A 379 -18.99 -10.80 -18.74
CA ALA A 379 -19.35 -9.47 -18.23
C ALA A 379 -18.15 -8.64 -17.73
N ALA A 380 -16.88 -9.03 -17.98
CA ALA A 380 -15.66 -8.38 -17.44
C ALA A 380 -15.34 -6.93 -17.89
N LYS A 381 -16.34 -6.15 -18.32
CA LYS A 381 -16.32 -4.67 -18.31
C LYS A 381 -17.18 -4.06 -17.20
N ALA A 382 -18.15 -4.83 -16.73
CA ALA A 382 -19.19 -4.47 -15.76
C ALA A 382 -18.88 -4.88 -14.31
N VAL A 383 -17.74 -5.56 -14.07
CA VAL A 383 -17.36 -6.08 -12.74
C VAL A 383 -15.85 -6.03 -12.55
N LEU A 384 -15.38 -5.79 -11.33
CA LEU A 384 -13.97 -5.63 -10.91
C LEU A 384 -13.64 -6.59 -9.76
N THR A 385 -12.46 -7.22 -9.77
CA THR A 385 -12.06 -8.20 -8.73
C THR A 385 -10.80 -7.77 -7.97
N PHE A 386 -10.94 -7.60 -6.65
CA PHE A 386 -9.88 -7.18 -5.74
C PHE A 386 -9.46 -8.29 -4.77
N SER A 387 -8.27 -8.19 -4.17
CA SER A 387 -7.93 -8.94 -2.95
C SER A 387 -8.74 -8.39 -1.78
N THR A 388 -9.16 -9.26 -0.86
CA THR A 388 -9.96 -8.88 0.33
C THR A 388 -9.24 -7.82 1.17
N SER A 389 -7.93 -7.97 1.33
CA SER A 389 -7.03 -7.04 2.01
C SER A 389 -6.83 -5.68 1.33
N GLN A 390 -7.50 -5.40 0.20
CA GLN A 390 -7.48 -4.12 -0.52
C GLN A 390 -8.79 -3.32 -0.40
N ILE A 391 -9.83 -3.92 0.17
CA ILE A 391 -11.12 -3.27 0.45
C ILE A 391 -11.20 -2.98 1.96
N PRO A 392 -11.88 -1.90 2.40
CA PRO A 392 -12.21 -1.68 3.80
C PRO A 392 -12.88 -2.89 4.47
N MET A 393 -12.63 -3.09 5.77
CA MET A 393 -13.24 -4.19 6.51
C MET A 393 -14.71 -3.90 6.80
N LEU A 394 -15.58 -4.91 6.68
CA LEU A 394 -16.98 -4.76 7.08
C LEU A 394 -17.19 -4.82 8.59
N CYS A 395 -16.19 -5.20 9.40
CA CYS A 395 -16.27 -5.24 10.86
C CYS A 395 -15.09 -4.49 11.51
N PRO A 396 -15.16 -4.19 12.83
CA PRO A 396 -14.00 -3.69 13.57
C PRO A 396 -12.77 -4.60 13.38
N PRO A 397 -11.58 -4.03 13.11
CA PRO A 397 -10.35 -4.79 12.93
C PRO A 397 -9.99 -5.67 14.13
N ILE A 398 -9.16 -6.69 13.90
CA ILE A 398 -8.47 -7.37 15.00
C ILE A 398 -7.43 -6.39 15.57
N PRO A 399 -7.44 -6.13 16.89
CA PRO A 399 -6.42 -5.30 17.52
C PRO A 399 -5.00 -5.84 17.28
N TRP A 400 -4.09 -4.94 16.94
CA TRP A 400 -2.66 -5.16 17.05
C TRP A 400 -2.30 -5.48 18.49
N VAL A 401 -1.76 -6.68 18.71
CA VAL A 401 -1.17 -7.11 20.00
C VAL A 401 0.30 -7.55 19.84
N SER A 402 0.81 -7.59 18.61
CA SER A 402 2.23 -7.74 18.31
C SER A 402 2.56 -7.20 16.91
N PRO A 403 3.84 -6.98 16.57
CA PRO A 403 4.27 -6.57 15.21
C PRO A 403 3.85 -7.51 14.06
N SER A 404 3.35 -8.71 14.37
CA SER A 404 2.96 -9.75 13.41
C SER A 404 1.49 -10.19 13.51
N PHE A 405 0.68 -9.59 14.40
CA PHE A 405 -0.72 -9.95 14.59
C PHE A 405 -1.59 -8.72 14.88
N GLY A 406 -2.50 -8.41 13.95
CA GLY A 406 -3.49 -7.34 13.98
C GLY A 406 -4.07 -7.06 12.58
N ALA A 407 -4.94 -6.04 12.49
CA ALA A 407 -5.69 -5.65 11.31
C ALA A 407 -6.74 -6.69 10.83
N TYR A 408 -6.45 -7.44 9.76
CA TYR A 408 -7.40 -8.37 9.13
C TYR A 408 -7.57 -9.69 9.90
N ILE A 409 -8.69 -10.41 9.68
CA ILE A 409 -9.03 -11.63 10.44
C ILE A 409 -8.12 -12.80 10.05
N LEU A 410 -8.04 -13.07 8.74
CA LEU A 410 -7.31 -14.21 8.18
C LEU A 410 -6.01 -13.74 7.53
N SER A 411 -6.06 -12.62 6.83
CA SER A 411 -4.97 -12.07 6.02
C SER A 411 -3.78 -11.58 6.87
N PRO A 412 -2.56 -12.14 6.70
CA PRO A 412 -1.40 -11.73 7.50
C PRO A 412 -0.94 -10.32 7.13
N THR A 413 -1.00 -9.40 8.10
CA THR A 413 -0.63 -7.98 7.93
C THR A 413 0.66 -7.67 8.67
N LYS A 414 1.51 -6.82 8.10
CA LYS A 414 2.69 -6.29 8.80
C LYS A 414 2.37 -4.95 9.45
N LEU A 415 2.84 -4.78 10.68
CA LEU A 415 2.83 -3.48 11.37
C LEU A 415 3.60 -2.42 10.57
N MET A 416 4.76 -2.81 10.02
CA MET A 416 5.61 -1.93 9.20
C MET A 416 5.44 -2.13 7.69
N ARG A 417 5.10 -1.04 6.99
CA ARG A 417 5.20 -0.89 5.52
C ARG A 417 6.67 -0.80 5.12
N SER A 418 7.23 -1.93 4.71
CA SER A 418 8.63 -2.03 4.27
C SER A 418 8.76 -2.72 2.91
N THR A 419 9.56 -2.10 2.03
CA THR A 419 10.06 -2.72 0.79
C THR A 419 11.16 -3.77 1.06
N ASP A 420 11.51 -4.57 0.05
CA ASP A 420 12.41 -5.71 0.22
C ASP A 420 13.83 -5.29 0.68
N GLY A 421 14.17 -5.65 1.92
CA GLY A 421 15.48 -5.39 2.52
C GLY A 421 15.42 -5.06 4.02
N ALA A 422 14.33 -4.47 4.52
CA ALA A 422 14.21 -4.00 5.90
C ALA A 422 13.94 -5.13 6.94
N VAL A 423 14.61 -6.27 6.80
CA VAL A 423 14.52 -7.38 7.78
C VAL A 423 15.01 -6.94 9.16
N GLN A 424 16.01 -6.05 9.19
CA GLN A 424 16.53 -5.38 10.39
C GLN A 424 15.44 -4.69 11.21
N HIS A 425 14.42 -4.10 10.57
CA HIS A 425 13.33 -3.44 11.32
C HIS A 425 12.39 -4.45 11.96
N GLN A 426 12.08 -5.55 11.26
CA GLN A 426 11.29 -6.62 11.87
C GLN A 426 12.04 -7.24 13.06
N ILE A 427 13.36 -7.47 12.92
CA ILE A 427 14.22 -7.94 14.03
C ILE A 427 14.15 -6.98 15.22
N LEU A 428 14.35 -5.68 15.02
CA LEU A 428 14.25 -4.67 16.09
C LEU A 428 12.87 -4.63 16.79
N LEU A 429 11.79 -4.93 16.06
CA LEU A 429 10.44 -5.00 16.63
C LEU A 429 10.15 -6.33 17.34
N ASP A 430 10.72 -7.43 16.86
CA ASP A 430 10.59 -8.77 17.46
C ASP A 430 11.52 -8.94 18.69
N GLU A 431 12.61 -8.16 18.78
CA GLU A 431 13.54 -8.10 19.92
C GLU A 431 13.15 -7.03 20.96
N CYS A 432 12.20 -6.14 20.64
CA CYS A 432 11.71 -5.10 21.54
C CYS A 432 10.78 -5.70 22.63
N PRO A 433 10.88 -5.31 23.91
CA PRO A 433 9.92 -5.72 24.93
C PRO A 433 8.50 -5.27 24.55
N SER A 434 7.54 -6.20 24.54
CA SER A 434 6.18 -5.93 24.00
C SER A 434 5.50 -4.73 24.67
N ALA A 435 5.69 -4.56 25.98
CA ALA A 435 5.16 -3.44 26.76
C ALA A 435 5.58 -2.07 26.22
N THR A 436 6.80 -1.95 25.68
CA THR A 436 7.34 -0.72 25.08
C THR A 436 6.60 -0.33 23.79
N LEU A 437 5.98 -1.29 23.10
CA LEU A 437 5.20 -1.04 21.87
C LEU A 437 3.71 -0.77 22.15
N HIS A 438 3.18 -1.08 23.34
CA HIS A 438 1.74 -1.00 23.62
C HIS A 438 1.08 0.33 23.19
N PRO A 439 1.64 1.54 23.50
CA PRO A 439 1.01 2.81 23.09
C PRO A 439 0.88 2.96 21.57
N VAL A 440 1.86 2.46 20.81
CA VAL A 440 1.88 2.51 19.34
C VAL A 440 0.84 1.55 18.75
N LEU A 441 0.69 0.36 19.35
CA LEU A 441 -0.32 -0.61 18.95
C LEU A 441 -1.73 -0.08 19.27
N ASP A 442 -1.95 0.46 20.48
CA ASP A 442 -3.23 1.01 20.91
C ASP A 442 -3.65 2.24 20.09
N ALA A 443 -2.72 3.12 19.71
CA ALA A 443 -3.02 4.23 18.79
C ALA A 443 -3.46 3.73 17.41
N LEU A 444 -2.79 2.71 16.85
CA LEU A 444 -3.22 2.06 15.60
C LEU A 444 -4.57 1.35 15.72
N ASN A 445 -4.85 0.74 16.88
CA ASN A 445 -6.12 0.08 17.18
C ASN A 445 -7.26 1.09 17.20
N TYR A 446 -7.07 2.22 17.88
CA TYR A 446 -8.06 3.29 17.99
C TYR A 446 -8.31 3.98 16.63
N LEU A 447 -7.26 4.29 15.85
CA LEU A 447 -7.40 4.76 14.46
C LEU A 447 -8.15 3.75 13.57
N GLY A 448 -7.86 2.45 13.73
CA GLY A 448 -8.51 1.38 12.98
C GLY A 448 -9.97 1.12 13.36
N ASN A 449 -10.35 1.37 14.61
CA ASN A 449 -11.69 1.11 15.15
C ASN A 449 -12.72 2.21 14.83
N SER A 450 -12.30 3.35 14.27
CA SER A 450 -13.21 4.41 13.83
C SER A 450 -14.07 3.95 12.64
N PRO A 451 -15.42 3.89 12.77
CA PRO A 451 -16.31 3.39 11.73
C PRO A 451 -16.70 4.50 10.73
N TRP A 452 -16.78 4.16 9.45
CA TRP A 452 -17.03 5.07 8.34
C TRP A 452 -18.30 4.68 7.56
N LYS A 453 -18.95 5.67 6.94
CA LYS A 453 -20.04 5.51 5.97
C LYS A 453 -19.81 6.41 4.75
N ILE A 454 -20.51 6.13 3.65
CA ILE A 454 -20.45 6.92 2.42
C ILE A 454 -21.38 8.14 2.48
N ASN A 455 -20.90 9.29 2.01
CA ASN A 455 -21.72 10.47 1.75
C ASN A 455 -22.45 10.32 0.41
N GLN A 456 -23.57 9.59 0.42
CA GLN A 456 -24.26 9.16 -0.81
C GLN A 456 -24.57 10.31 -1.79
N PRO A 457 -25.13 11.47 -1.39
CA PRO A 457 -25.44 12.56 -2.32
C PRO A 457 -24.20 13.13 -3.04
N VAL A 458 -23.06 13.19 -2.35
CA VAL A 458 -21.80 13.65 -2.96
C VAL A 458 -21.23 12.57 -3.89
N LEU A 459 -21.31 11.30 -3.50
CA LEU A 459 -20.91 10.18 -4.38
C LEU A 459 -21.74 10.17 -5.68
N ASP A 460 -23.05 10.45 -5.63
CA ASP A 460 -23.90 10.48 -6.83
C ASP A 460 -23.53 11.61 -7.79
N ILE A 461 -23.18 12.79 -7.27
CA ILE A 461 -22.69 13.92 -8.07
C ILE A 461 -21.33 13.60 -8.70
N VAL A 462 -20.42 12.98 -7.93
CA VAL A 462 -19.11 12.52 -8.44
C VAL A 462 -19.27 11.46 -9.54
N ILE A 463 -20.15 10.46 -9.33
CA ILE A 463 -20.44 9.41 -10.32
C ILE A 463 -21.09 10.01 -11.57
N SER A 464 -21.98 10.98 -11.43
CA SER A 464 -22.61 11.69 -12.57
C SER A 464 -21.57 12.36 -13.46
N ILE A 465 -20.68 13.19 -12.88
CA ILE A 465 -19.61 13.87 -13.64
C ILE A 465 -18.60 12.85 -14.20
N PHE A 466 -18.26 11.81 -13.43
CA PHE A 466 -17.36 10.74 -13.90
C PHE A 466 -17.93 9.99 -15.11
N ASN A 467 -19.24 9.72 -15.13
CA ASN A 467 -19.88 8.96 -16.20
C ASN A 467 -20.16 9.77 -17.48
N ASP A 468 -20.23 11.10 -17.39
CA ASP A 468 -20.11 11.99 -18.56
C ASP A 468 -18.62 12.18 -18.94
N LYS A 469 -18.14 13.42 -19.07
CA LYS A 469 -16.80 13.75 -19.60
C LYS A 469 -15.73 13.89 -18.52
N GLY A 470 -16.07 13.72 -17.24
CA GLY A 470 -15.20 14.11 -16.14
C GLY A 470 -15.04 15.63 -16.03
N SER A 471 -14.09 16.08 -15.20
CA SER A 471 -13.74 17.49 -15.05
C SER A 471 -12.32 17.62 -14.50
N GLU A 472 -11.40 18.11 -15.33
CA GLU A 472 -10.00 18.37 -14.96
C GLU A 472 -9.91 19.46 -13.86
N LYS A 473 -10.93 20.34 -13.72
CA LYS A 473 -11.04 21.33 -12.64
C LYS A 473 -11.44 20.72 -11.28
N LEU A 474 -12.22 19.62 -11.28
CA LEU A 474 -12.72 18.96 -10.05
C LEU A 474 -11.99 17.66 -9.71
N ASP A 475 -10.80 17.42 -10.27
CA ASP A 475 -10.02 16.18 -10.12
C ASP A 475 -10.81 14.90 -10.47
N ILE A 476 -11.79 15.00 -11.37
CA ILE A 476 -12.51 13.84 -11.92
C ILE A 476 -11.91 13.52 -13.29
N PRO A 477 -11.14 12.43 -13.42
CA PRO A 477 -10.39 12.15 -14.65
C PRO A 477 -11.33 11.86 -15.84
N PRO A 478 -11.12 12.50 -17.00
CA PRO A 478 -11.95 12.33 -18.19
C PRO A 478 -11.79 10.93 -18.84
N PRO A 479 -12.81 10.46 -19.59
CA PRO A 479 -12.71 9.22 -20.37
C PRO A 479 -11.76 9.37 -21.57
N LEU A 480 -11.30 8.24 -22.13
CA LEU A 480 -10.35 8.20 -23.25
C LEU A 480 -10.87 8.81 -24.56
N SER A 481 -12.18 9.13 -24.67
CA SER A 481 -12.74 9.87 -25.83
C SER A 481 -12.14 11.27 -25.96
N GLU A 482 -11.87 11.91 -24.81
CA GLU A 482 -11.32 13.26 -24.68
C GLU A 482 -9.78 13.29 -24.76
N ALA A 483 -9.13 12.15 -25.04
CA ALA A 483 -7.67 12.07 -25.14
C ALA A 483 -7.13 12.94 -26.29
N PRO A 484 -6.00 13.66 -26.08
CA PRO A 484 -5.47 14.60 -27.06
C PRO A 484 -5.05 13.89 -28.35
N LYS A 485 -5.55 14.40 -29.47
CA LYS A 485 -5.28 13.91 -30.82
C LYS A 485 -4.26 14.86 -31.48
N PRO A 486 -3.27 14.35 -32.23
CA PRO A 486 -2.27 15.20 -32.89
C PRO A 486 -2.94 16.13 -33.91
N SER A 487 -2.39 17.33 -34.07
CA SER A 487 -2.96 18.38 -34.89
C SER A 487 -3.00 18.02 -36.38
N LYS A 488 -4.03 18.49 -37.09
CA LYS A 488 -4.10 18.35 -38.55
C LYS A 488 -2.99 19.16 -39.25
N GLN A 489 -2.56 20.29 -38.69
CA GLN A 489 -1.52 21.16 -39.26
C GLN A 489 -0.15 20.45 -39.30
N THR A 490 0.21 19.68 -38.27
CA THR A 490 1.48 18.94 -38.24
C THR A 490 1.59 17.93 -39.39
N SER A 491 0.46 17.34 -39.82
CA SER A 491 0.44 16.38 -40.93
C SER A 491 0.78 17.00 -42.30
N VAL A 492 0.76 18.33 -42.42
CA VAL A 492 1.15 19.05 -43.66
C VAL A 492 2.66 19.30 -43.72
N ARG A 493 3.35 19.45 -42.57
CA ARG A 493 4.81 19.69 -42.49
C ARG A 493 5.67 18.43 -42.72
N MET A 494 5.18 17.46 -43.50
CA MET A 494 5.81 16.16 -43.78
C MET A 494 7.13 16.24 -44.58
N GLY A 495 7.47 17.39 -45.17
CA GLY A 495 8.70 17.58 -45.94
C GLY A 495 9.97 17.51 -45.10
N SER A 496 10.11 18.39 -44.10
CA SER A 496 11.40 18.69 -43.48
C SER A 496 11.81 17.74 -42.32
N PRO A 497 13.12 17.67 -41.98
CA PRO A 497 13.60 16.93 -40.82
C PRO A 497 13.02 17.45 -39.48
N GLU A 498 12.88 18.76 -39.35
CA GLU A 498 12.36 19.45 -38.15
C GLU A 498 10.87 19.16 -37.99
N GLY A 499 10.08 19.20 -39.07
CA GLY A 499 8.67 18.81 -39.06
C GLY A 499 8.47 17.36 -38.59
N LYS A 500 9.35 16.46 -39.05
CA LYS A 500 9.38 15.05 -38.58
C LYS A 500 9.86 14.92 -37.13
N ALA A 501 10.68 15.82 -36.61
CA ALA A 501 11.07 15.85 -35.20
C ALA A 501 9.92 16.35 -34.31
N ALA A 502 9.34 17.50 -34.64
CA ALA A 502 8.19 18.10 -33.95
C ALA A 502 6.99 17.13 -33.90
N MET A 503 6.66 16.48 -35.02
CA MET A 503 5.57 15.47 -35.03
C MET A 503 5.85 14.26 -34.13
N ARG A 504 7.11 13.83 -34.01
CA ARG A 504 7.49 12.74 -33.08
C ARG A 504 7.39 13.19 -31.62
N GLN A 505 7.72 14.44 -31.32
CA GLN A 505 7.56 15.05 -29.99
C GLN A 505 6.09 15.22 -29.62
N GLU A 506 5.25 15.76 -30.51
CA GLU A 506 3.80 15.89 -30.35
C GLU A 506 3.14 14.52 -30.13
N LEU A 507 3.47 13.52 -30.96
CA LEU A 507 2.96 12.16 -30.80
C LEU A 507 3.41 11.51 -29.48
N ALA A 508 4.62 11.83 -28.98
CA ALA A 508 5.07 11.38 -27.67
C ALA A 508 4.32 12.07 -26.52
N GLN A 509 4.05 13.37 -26.63
CA GLN A 509 3.25 14.15 -25.67
C GLN A 509 1.79 13.65 -25.62
N CYS A 510 1.15 13.44 -26.78
CA CYS A 510 -0.20 12.89 -26.85
C CYS A 510 -0.28 11.49 -26.21
N ARG A 511 0.68 10.61 -26.50
CA ARG A 511 0.78 9.27 -25.87
C ARG A 511 0.99 9.37 -24.36
N LYS A 512 1.84 10.30 -23.90
CA LYS A 512 2.10 10.56 -22.48
C LYS A 512 0.81 10.99 -21.76
N LYS A 513 0.15 12.08 -22.20
CA LYS A 513 -1.10 12.55 -21.55
C LYS A 513 -2.21 11.49 -21.64
N THR A 514 -2.30 10.72 -22.72
CA THR A 514 -3.26 9.59 -22.82
C THR A 514 -2.99 8.49 -21.78
N ALA A 515 -1.73 8.13 -21.52
CA ALA A 515 -1.38 7.13 -20.51
C ALA A 515 -1.57 7.65 -19.08
N GLU A 516 -1.32 8.94 -18.85
CA GLU A 516 -1.57 9.63 -17.56
C GLU A 516 -3.09 9.71 -17.28
N MET A 517 -3.89 10.14 -18.26
CA MET A 517 -5.37 10.11 -18.20
C MET A 517 -5.89 8.69 -17.91
N TYR A 518 -5.40 7.66 -18.61
CA TYR A 518 -5.80 6.27 -18.37
C TYR A 518 -5.51 5.84 -16.93
N SER A 519 -4.33 6.17 -16.41
CA SER A 519 -3.90 5.77 -15.06
C SER A 519 -4.76 6.43 -13.98
N LEU A 520 -5.03 7.73 -14.10
CA LEU A 520 -5.92 8.46 -13.19
C LEU A 520 -7.36 7.94 -13.29
N ARG A 521 -7.87 7.72 -14.51
CA ARG A 521 -9.23 7.19 -14.76
C ARG A 521 -9.43 5.80 -14.16
N MET A 522 -8.43 4.93 -14.16
CA MET A 522 -8.50 3.60 -13.55
C MET A 522 -8.43 3.66 -12.02
N ASP A 523 -7.60 4.52 -11.43
CA ASP A 523 -7.58 4.69 -9.96
C ASP A 523 -8.91 5.25 -9.44
N ALA A 524 -9.45 6.29 -10.09
CA ALA A 524 -10.77 6.83 -9.77
C ALA A 524 -11.89 5.79 -9.99
N LEU A 525 -11.83 4.99 -11.06
CA LEU A 525 -12.78 3.89 -11.28
C LEU A 525 -12.79 2.90 -10.10
N TYR A 526 -11.62 2.49 -9.61
CA TYR A 526 -11.52 1.52 -8.51
C TYR A 526 -12.04 2.13 -7.21
N MET A 527 -11.63 3.36 -6.88
CA MET A 527 -12.06 4.08 -5.69
C MET A 527 -13.59 4.30 -5.67
N LEU A 528 -14.17 4.80 -6.76
CA LEU A 528 -15.62 5.06 -6.86
C LEU A 528 -16.44 3.78 -6.94
N SER A 529 -15.94 2.71 -7.57
CA SER A 529 -16.64 1.41 -7.60
C SER A 529 -16.68 0.76 -6.21
N ILE A 530 -15.58 0.87 -5.44
CA ILE A 530 -15.54 0.42 -4.04
C ILE A 530 -16.47 1.28 -3.16
N ALA A 531 -16.47 2.60 -3.35
CA ALA A 531 -17.39 3.50 -2.64
C ALA A 531 -18.86 3.19 -2.94
N ASN A 532 -19.20 2.92 -4.20
CA ASN A 532 -20.56 2.55 -4.59
C ASN A 532 -20.98 1.15 -4.10
N TYR A 533 -20.03 0.22 -3.94
CA TYR A 533 -20.28 -1.08 -3.30
C TYR A 533 -20.50 -0.96 -1.79
N LEU A 534 -19.83 -0.02 -1.12
CA LEU A 534 -19.96 0.27 0.31
C LEU A 534 -21.02 1.34 0.63
N ARG A 535 -21.79 1.81 -0.35
CA ARG A 535 -22.77 2.91 -0.27
C ARG A 535 -23.67 2.84 0.97
N ASP A 536 -24.23 1.67 1.22
CA ASP A 536 -25.22 1.40 2.27
C ASP A 536 -24.62 0.57 3.43
N GLN A 537 -23.28 0.55 3.55
CA GLN A 537 -22.55 -0.26 4.52
C GLN A 537 -21.71 0.60 5.45
N VAL A 538 -21.62 0.20 6.71
CA VAL A 538 -20.57 0.69 7.63
C VAL A 538 -19.31 -0.13 7.39
N PHE A 539 -18.16 0.54 7.36
CA PHE A 539 -16.86 -0.11 7.18
C PHE A 539 -15.76 0.52 8.04
N TRP A 540 -14.66 -0.21 8.20
CA TRP A 540 -13.51 0.15 9.00
C TRP A 540 -12.23 0.17 8.15
N LEU A 541 -11.33 1.06 8.53
CA LEU A 541 -10.05 1.28 7.87
C LEU A 541 -8.93 0.80 8.81
N PRO A 542 -8.57 -0.50 8.84
CA PRO A 542 -7.45 -0.97 9.65
C PRO A 542 -6.16 -0.23 9.28
N HIS A 543 -5.44 0.28 10.28
CA HIS A 543 -4.19 1.04 10.07
C HIS A 543 -2.94 0.17 10.28
N ASN A 544 -1.86 0.56 9.61
CA ASN A 544 -0.48 0.18 9.91
C ASN A 544 0.43 1.41 9.69
N MET A 545 1.76 1.27 9.79
CA MET A 545 2.67 2.43 9.73
C MET A 545 3.87 2.25 8.80
N ASP A 546 4.52 3.34 8.38
CA ASP A 546 5.85 3.29 7.76
C ASP A 546 6.97 3.22 8.81
N PHE A 547 8.20 2.98 8.35
CA PHE A 547 9.37 2.79 9.23
C PHE A 547 9.66 3.98 10.17
N ARG A 548 9.10 5.17 9.94
CA ARG A 548 9.23 6.36 10.81
C ARG A 548 8.15 6.43 11.90
N GLY A 549 7.12 5.57 11.82
CA GLY A 549 5.95 5.56 12.69
C GLY A 549 4.67 6.13 12.05
N ARG A 550 4.78 6.93 10.97
CA ARG A 550 3.60 7.59 10.34
C ARG A 550 2.56 6.55 9.95
N THR A 551 1.31 6.78 10.32
CA THR A 551 0.20 5.82 10.16
C THR A 551 -0.52 5.98 8.80
N TYR A 552 -1.05 4.86 8.28
CA TYR A 552 -1.75 4.79 6.99
C TYR A 552 -2.79 3.65 6.98
N PRO A 553 -4.00 3.85 6.43
CA PRO A 553 -4.99 2.80 6.18
C PRO A 553 -4.49 1.69 5.24
N CYS A 554 -4.64 0.42 5.63
CA CYS A 554 -4.26 -0.75 4.84
C CYS A 554 -4.98 -0.87 3.48
N PRO A 555 -6.30 -0.58 3.36
CA PRO A 555 -6.98 -0.55 2.06
C PRO A 555 -6.47 0.63 1.19
N PRO A 556 -5.85 0.40 0.03
CA PRO A 556 -5.18 1.48 -0.71
C PRO A 556 -6.12 2.33 -1.56
N TYR A 557 -7.25 1.79 -2.04
CA TYR A 557 -8.07 2.43 -3.07
C TYR A 557 -9.09 3.43 -2.53
N LEU A 558 -9.73 3.13 -1.40
CA LEU A 558 -10.68 4.00 -0.70
C LEU A 558 -10.25 4.15 0.76
N ASN A 559 -9.85 5.35 1.16
CA ASN A 559 -9.48 5.75 2.51
C ASN A 559 -9.37 7.29 2.60
N HIS A 560 -9.31 7.84 3.81
CA HIS A 560 -9.34 9.29 4.06
C HIS A 560 -8.02 10.03 3.79
N LEU A 561 -6.89 9.32 3.62
CA LEU A 561 -5.59 9.93 3.28
C LEU A 561 -5.50 10.35 1.79
N ARG A 562 -6.49 10.00 0.97
CA ARG A 562 -6.56 10.30 -0.46
C ARG A 562 -6.85 11.79 -0.77
N ASN A 563 -7.03 12.07 -2.07
CA ASN A 563 -7.47 13.34 -2.66
C ASN A 563 -8.88 13.78 -2.21
N ASP A 564 -9.20 15.06 -2.41
CA ASP A 564 -10.45 15.75 -2.00
C ASP A 564 -11.73 14.94 -2.31
N VAL A 565 -11.86 14.40 -3.52
CA VAL A 565 -12.99 13.52 -3.92
C VAL A 565 -13.23 12.40 -2.91
N ALA A 566 -12.16 11.72 -2.48
CA ALA A 566 -12.24 10.59 -1.55
C ALA A 566 -12.49 11.03 -0.10
N ARG A 567 -12.26 12.30 0.24
CA ARG A 567 -12.59 12.87 1.56
C ARG A 567 -14.05 13.33 1.60
N GLY A 568 -14.52 14.06 0.59
CA GLY A 568 -15.91 14.52 0.49
C GLY A 568 -16.96 13.39 0.47
N ILE A 569 -16.59 12.19 -0.01
CA ILE A 569 -17.45 11.00 0.02
C ILE A 569 -17.39 10.18 1.33
N LEU A 570 -16.58 10.57 2.32
CA LEU A 570 -16.42 9.84 3.59
C LEU A 570 -16.97 10.63 4.79
N LEU A 571 -17.76 9.94 5.63
CA LEU A 571 -18.32 10.46 6.87
C LEU A 571 -18.09 9.47 8.02
N PHE A 572 -18.10 9.94 9.27
CA PHE A 572 -18.15 9.03 10.41
C PHE A 572 -19.49 8.29 10.44
N ALA A 573 -19.47 6.97 10.60
CA ALA A 573 -20.70 6.18 10.69
C ALA A 573 -21.50 6.53 11.95
N LYS A 574 -20.80 6.64 13.09
CA LYS A 574 -21.33 7.21 14.34
C LYS A 574 -21.41 8.73 14.21
N GLY A 575 -22.61 9.30 14.35
CA GLY A 575 -22.81 10.74 14.45
C GLY A 575 -22.71 11.21 15.92
N LYS A 576 -22.63 12.53 16.12
CA LYS A 576 -22.77 13.18 17.44
C LYS A 576 -23.62 14.47 17.30
N PRO A 577 -24.40 14.86 18.32
CA PRO A 577 -25.08 16.15 18.32
C PRO A 577 -24.04 17.29 18.24
N LEU A 578 -24.31 18.34 17.47
CA LEU A 578 -23.40 19.48 17.31
C LEU A 578 -23.10 20.20 18.65
N GLY A 579 -24.07 20.23 19.56
CA GLY A 579 -23.98 20.99 20.79
C GLY A 579 -23.85 22.50 20.55
N PRO A 580 -23.51 23.30 21.59
CA PRO A 580 -23.59 24.76 21.53
C PRO A 580 -22.59 25.42 20.58
N ARG A 581 -21.52 24.74 20.16
CA ARG A 581 -20.47 25.28 19.28
C ARG A 581 -20.22 24.50 17.98
N GLY A 582 -20.77 23.30 17.82
CA GLY A 582 -20.49 22.49 16.62
C GLY A 582 -20.98 23.11 15.32
N PHE A 583 -22.08 23.87 15.35
CA PHE A 583 -22.59 24.54 14.15
C PHE A 583 -21.69 25.71 13.68
N ASP A 584 -21.06 26.41 14.62
CA ASP A 584 -20.05 27.43 14.29
C ASP A 584 -18.71 26.80 13.89
N TRP A 585 -18.35 25.64 14.45
CA TRP A 585 -17.20 24.85 13.95
C TRP A 585 -17.40 24.34 12.52
N LEU A 586 -18.60 23.90 12.13
CA LEU A 586 -18.93 23.58 10.74
C LEU A 586 -18.70 24.79 9.82
N ARG A 587 -19.19 25.97 10.20
CA ARG A 587 -19.03 27.23 9.45
C ARG A 587 -17.58 27.68 9.30
N ILE A 588 -16.80 27.63 10.39
CA ILE A 588 -15.36 27.93 10.38
C ILE A 588 -14.63 26.94 9.48
N HIS A 589 -14.94 25.65 9.61
CA HIS A 589 -14.31 24.59 8.83
C HIS A 589 -14.64 24.69 7.33
N LEU A 590 -15.87 25.04 6.96
CA LEU A 590 -16.21 25.36 5.57
C LEU A 590 -15.28 26.45 5.03
N VAL A 591 -15.12 27.57 5.74
CA VAL A 591 -14.26 28.67 5.31
C VAL A 591 -12.79 28.23 5.20
N ASN A 592 -12.29 27.39 6.11
CA ASN A 592 -10.96 26.77 5.97
C ASN A 592 -10.84 26.00 4.63
N LEU A 593 -11.83 25.17 4.29
CA LEU A 593 -11.88 24.38 3.05
C LEU A 593 -12.04 25.23 1.78
N THR A 594 -12.70 26.40 1.85
CA THR A 594 -12.82 27.29 0.68
C THR A 594 -11.46 27.75 0.16
N GLY A 595 -10.49 27.83 1.07
CA GLY A 595 -9.18 28.39 0.84
C GLY A 595 -9.06 29.89 1.18
N LEU A 596 -10.18 30.57 1.43
CA LEU A 596 -10.29 32.00 1.70
C LEU A 596 -10.07 32.34 3.18
N LYS A 597 -9.85 33.62 3.50
CA LYS A 597 -9.73 34.19 4.87
C LYS A 597 -8.71 33.47 5.78
N LYS A 598 -7.75 32.71 5.24
CA LYS A 598 -6.76 31.93 6.00
C LYS A 598 -5.92 32.76 6.99
N ASN A 599 -5.62 34.01 6.62
CA ASN A 599 -4.91 34.99 7.45
C ASN A 599 -5.80 35.74 8.44
N LYS A 600 -7.07 35.34 8.61
CA LYS A 600 -8.05 36.01 9.49
C LYS A 600 -8.53 35.11 10.62
N SER A 601 -9.04 35.75 11.67
CA SER A 601 -9.34 35.11 12.94
C SER A 601 -10.51 34.12 12.83
N LEU A 602 -10.66 33.22 13.80
CA LEU A 602 -11.82 32.31 13.82
C LEU A 602 -13.16 33.07 13.88
N LYS A 603 -13.18 34.26 14.48
CA LYS A 603 -14.36 35.15 14.51
C LYS A 603 -14.68 35.69 13.11
N ASP A 604 -13.67 36.14 12.37
CA ASP A 604 -13.84 36.66 11.00
C ASP A 604 -14.22 35.57 10.00
N ARG A 605 -13.65 34.36 10.15
CA ARG A 605 -14.05 33.19 9.36
C ARG A 605 -15.52 32.85 9.61
N LEU A 606 -15.96 32.89 10.87
CA LEU A 606 -17.36 32.67 11.25
C LEU A 606 -18.30 33.79 10.78
N ALA A 607 -17.86 35.04 10.77
CA ALA A 607 -18.62 36.17 10.21
C ALA A 607 -18.78 36.02 8.69
N TYR A 608 -17.68 35.76 7.98
CA TYR A 608 -17.69 35.52 6.54
C TYR A 608 -18.59 34.34 6.15
N ALA A 609 -18.57 33.25 6.92
CA ALA A 609 -19.48 32.11 6.71
C ALA A 609 -20.97 32.47 6.82
N LYS A 610 -21.33 33.54 7.54
CA LYS A 610 -22.70 34.06 7.62
C LYS A 610 -23.03 34.99 6.45
N GLU A 611 -22.06 35.78 5.98
CA GLU A 611 -22.19 36.62 4.77
C GLU A 611 -22.51 35.77 3.53
N ILE A 612 -21.81 34.65 3.32
CA ILE A 612 -22.00 33.78 2.15
C ILE A 612 -23.11 32.72 2.31
N MET A 613 -23.99 32.83 3.32
CA MET A 613 -24.93 31.75 3.67
C MET A 613 -25.85 31.33 2.50
N GLU A 614 -26.23 32.25 1.62
CA GLU A 614 -26.99 31.88 0.41
C GLU A 614 -26.20 31.00 -0.56
N ASP A 615 -24.91 31.25 -0.77
CA ASP A 615 -24.07 30.44 -1.66
C ASP A 615 -23.82 29.04 -1.09
N ILE A 616 -23.82 28.91 0.24
CA ILE A 616 -23.77 27.63 0.96
C ILE A 616 -25.04 26.83 0.67
N LEU A 617 -26.22 27.46 0.80
CA LEU A 617 -27.51 26.81 0.59
C LEU A 617 -27.75 26.48 -0.90
N ASP A 618 -27.46 27.40 -1.83
CA ASP A 618 -27.52 27.13 -3.28
C ASP A 618 -26.57 26.00 -3.70
N SER A 619 -25.34 25.96 -3.16
CA SER A 619 -24.40 24.87 -3.43
C SER A 619 -24.88 23.53 -2.87
N ALA A 620 -25.64 23.52 -1.77
CA ALA A 620 -26.20 22.31 -1.18
C ALA A 620 -27.43 21.77 -1.95
N ASP A 621 -28.33 22.66 -2.38
CA ASP A 621 -29.60 22.29 -3.03
C ASP A 621 -29.47 22.11 -4.55
N HIS A 622 -28.65 22.94 -5.21
CA HIS A 622 -28.54 23.03 -6.66
C HIS A 622 -27.09 22.84 -7.16
N PRO A 623 -26.32 21.85 -6.69
CA PRO A 623 -24.86 21.75 -6.90
C PRO A 623 -24.41 21.76 -8.37
N LEU A 624 -25.25 21.29 -9.30
CA LEU A 624 -24.95 21.24 -10.74
C LEU A 624 -25.79 22.22 -11.59
N THR A 625 -26.70 22.98 -10.99
CA THR A 625 -27.69 23.82 -11.69
C THR A 625 -27.73 25.27 -11.21
N GLY A 626 -27.39 25.54 -9.95
CA GLY A 626 -27.34 26.87 -9.34
C GLY A 626 -26.06 27.66 -9.66
N ARG A 627 -25.67 28.53 -8.71
CA ARG A 627 -24.53 29.46 -8.81
C ARG A 627 -23.17 28.77 -8.81
N LYS A 628 -23.09 27.51 -8.36
CA LYS A 628 -21.89 26.63 -8.44
C LYS A 628 -20.66 27.18 -7.71
N TRP A 629 -20.87 28.01 -6.70
CA TRP A 629 -19.82 28.65 -5.91
C TRP A 629 -18.76 27.65 -5.40
N TRP A 630 -19.20 26.49 -4.90
CA TRP A 630 -18.33 25.39 -4.44
C TRP A 630 -17.34 24.87 -5.50
N MET A 631 -17.64 25.00 -6.81
CA MET A 631 -16.73 24.57 -7.88
C MET A 631 -15.53 25.52 -8.07
N GLY A 632 -15.41 26.59 -7.27
CA GLY A 632 -14.34 27.61 -7.35
C GLY A 632 -13.29 27.56 -6.23
N THR A 633 -13.44 26.69 -5.24
CA THR A 633 -12.64 26.68 -4.00
C THR A 633 -11.41 25.75 -4.06
N ASP A 634 -10.53 25.84 -3.05
CA ASP A 634 -9.34 24.97 -2.89
C ASP A 634 -9.70 23.47 -2.79
N GLU A 635 -10.64 23.08 -1.93
CA GLU A 635 -11.03 21.68 -1.66
C GLU A 635 -12.53 21.45 -1.99
N PRO A 636 -12.95 21.49 -3.27
CA PRO A 636 -14.34 21.64 -3.69
C PRO A 636 -15.29 20.52 -3.22
N TRP A 637 -14.87 19.26 -3.16
CA TRP A 637 -15.73 18.15 -2.74
C TRP A 637 -15.98 18.12 -1.24
N GLN A 638 -14.96 18.45 -0.43
CA GLN A 638 -15.13 18.71 1.00
C GLN A 638 -15.99 19.95 1.26
N VAL A 639 -15.82 21.05 0.48
CA VAL A 639 -16.69 22.25 0.56
C VAL A 639 -18.15 21.89 0.29
N LEU A 640 -18.45 21.19 -0.82
CA LEU A 640 -19.80 20.76 -1.16
C LEU A 640 -20.42 19.87 -0.06
N ALA A 641 -19.66 18.89 0.41
CA ALA A 641 -20.08 17.99 1.49
C ALA A 641 -20.38 18.74 2.79
N CYS A 642 -19.60 19.77 3.12
CA CYS A 642 -19.80 20.62 4.29
C CYS A 642 -21.00 21.58 4.09
N CYS A 643 -21.21 22.13 2.89
CA CYS A 643 -22.40 22.91 2.55
C CYS A 643 -23.69 22.10 2.78
N MET A 644 -23.73 20.85 2.33
CA MET A 644 -24.86 19.95 2.57
C MET A 644 -25.11 19.69 4.06
N GLU A 645 -24.06 19.57 4.88
CA GLU A 645 -24.23 19.37 6.32
C GLU A 645 -24.70 20.64 7.03
N ILE A 646 -24.18 21.82 6.66
CA ILE A 646 -24.63 23.12 7.16
C ILE A 646 -26.09 23.36 6.79
N ALA A 647 -26.49 23.05 5.54
CA ALA A 647 -27.86 23.21 5.08
C ALA A 647 -28.87 22.30 5.82
N ARG A 648 -28.46 21.08 6.23
CA ARG A 648 -29.28 20.22 7.10
C ARG A 648 -29.37 20.79 8.51
N ALA A 649 -28.24 21.16 9.10
CA ALA A 649 -28.17 21.72 10.44
C ALA A 649 -28.90 23.07 10.58
N SER A 650 -28.97 23.87 9.52
CA SER A 650 -29.72 25.15 9.50
C SER A 650 -31.23 24.99 9.30
N ARG A 651 -31.72 23.79 8.95
CA ARG A 651 -33.14 23.51 8.64
C ARG A 651 -33.88 22.79 9.77
N VAL A 652 -33.18 22.36 10.82
CA VAL A 652 -33.81 21.82 12.03
C VAL A 652 -34.12 22.94 13.04
N PRO A 653 -35.17 22.80 13.89
CA PRO A 653 -35.54 23.85 14.85
C PRO A 653 -34.45 24.17 15.90
N ASP A 654 -33.66 23.16 16.29
CA ASP A 654 -32.46 23.33 17.11
C ASP A 654 -31.24 22.73 16.39
N PRO A 655 -30.32 23.58 15.88
CA PRO A 655 -29.05 23.12 15.31
C PRO A 655 -28.14 22.42 16.33
N ALA A 656 -28.24 22.68 17.63
CA ALA A 656 -27.39 22.02 18.64
C ALA A 656 -27.72 20.53 18.80
N ALA A 657 -29.00 20.16 18.70
CA ALA A 657 -29.46 18.77 18.68
C ALA A 657 -29.16 18.01 17.37
N TYR A 658 -28.77 18.69 16.28
CA TYR A 658 -28.50 18.03 14.99
C TYR A 658 -27.37 16.99 15.10
N ILE A 659 -27.67 15.73 14.76
CA ILE A 659 -26.69 14.64 14.74
C ILE A 659 -25.82 14.72 13.48
N SER A 660 -24.66 15.37 13.59
CA SER A 660 -23.71 15.47 12.50
C SER A 660 -22.80 14.25 12.40
N HIS A 661 -22.51 13.87 11.15
CA HIS A 661 -21.56 12.80 10.79
C HIS A 661 -20.27 13.35 10.15
N PHE A 662 -20.21 14.67 9.94
CA PHE A 662 -19.15 15.32 9.18
C PHE A 662 -17.87 15.48 10.03
N PRO A 663 -16.70 15.07 9.52
CA PRO A 663 -15.42 15.29 10.20
C PRO A 663 -15.02 16.77 10.11
N ILE A 664 -14.65 17.38 11.23
CA ILE A 664 -13.99 18.70 11.26
C ILE A 664 -12.50 18.49 11.36
N HIS A 665 -11.74 19.12 10.47
CA HIS A 665 -10.29 19.03 10.40
C HIS A 665 -9.63 20.25 11.06
N GLN A 666 -8.54 20.03 11.79
CA GLN A 666 -7.64 21.05 12.32
C GLN A 666 -6.20 20.68 11.91
N ASP A 667 -5.48 21.61 11.29
CA ASP A 667 -4.22 21.33 10.60
C ASP A 667 -3.03 22.10 11.21
N GLY A 668 -1.88 21.44 11.34
CA GLY A 668 -0.67 22.04 11.89
C GLY A 668 -0.03 23.04 10.91
N SER A 669 0.03 24.32 11.31
CA SER A 669 0.39 25.46 10.42
C SER A 669 1.63 25.25 9.54
N CYS A 670 2.63 24.52 10.05
CA CYS A 670 3.66 23.84 9.26
C CYS A 670 4.37 22.83 10.19
N ASN A 671 3.76 21.67 10.46
CA ASN A 671 4.11 20.86 11.64
C ASN A 671 5.60 20.53 11.82
N GLY A 672 6.33 20.21 10.73
CA GLY A 672 7.78 19.98 10.82
C GLY A 672 8.59 21.17 11.37
N LEU A 673 8.18 22.42 11.11
CA LEU A 673 8.78 23.62 11.72
C LEU A 673 8.30 23.82 13.16
N GLN A 674 7.06 23.45 13.47
CA GLN A 674 6.53 23.48 14.84
C GLN A 674 7.38 22.56 15.74
N HIS A 675 7.66 21.32 15.30
CA HIS A 675 8.59 20.42 15.98
C HIS A 675 10.03 20.97 16.06
N TYR A 676 10.59 21.57 15.01
CA TYR A 676 11.95 22.15 15.10
C TYR A 676 12.03 23.35 16.06
N ALA A 677 11.03 24.24 16.05
CA ALA A 677 10.99 25.41 16.93
C ALA A 677 10.89 24.99 18.41
N ALA A 678 10.11 23.95 18.71
CA ALA A 678 10.01 23.36 20.04
C ALA A 678 11.30 22.64 20.48
N LEU A 679 11.98 21.92 19.58
CA LEU A 679 13.27 21.26 19.86
C LEU A 679 14.41 22.26 20.12
N GLY A 680 14.46 23.36 19.36
CA GLY A 680 15.48 24.41 19.51
C GLY A 680 15.14 25.48 20.53
N ARG A 681 13.90 25.48 21.04
CA ARG A 681 13.29 26.58 21.81
C ARG A 681 13.48 27.95 21.12
N ASP A 682 13.19 27.97 19.82
CA ASP A 682 13.36 29.10 18.91
C ASP A 682 12.11 29.99 18.93
N LEU A 683 12.16 31.13 19.63
CA LEU A 683 11.01 32.04 19.82
C LEU A 683 10.54 32.70 18.50
N ILE A 684 11.47 33.03 17.60
CA ILE A 684 11.15 33.65 16.30
C ILE A 684 10.51 32.62 15.38
N GLY A 685 11.09 31.41 15.34
CA GLY A 685 10.51 30.27 14.63
C GLY A 685 9.13 29.90 15.17
N ALA A 686 8.98 29.77 16.49
CA ALA A 686 7.74 29.45 17.18
C ALA A 686 6.61 30.44 16.88
N THR A 687 6.90 31.74 16.92
CA THR A 687 5.95 32.79 16.55
C THR A 687 5.53 32.65 15.08
N SER A 688 6.49 32.43 14.18
CA SER A 688 6.24 32.28 12.74
C SER A 688 5.36 31.09 12.34
N VAL A 689 5.21 30.07 13.21
CA VAL A 689 4.36 28.89 12.99
C VAL A 689 3.36 28.62 14.12
N ASN A 690 2.86 29.69 14.76
CA ASN A 690 1.74 29.67 15.69
C ASN A 690 1.92 28.78 16.95
N LEU A 691 3.16 28.57 17.43
CA LEU A 691 3.37 28.08 18.80
C LEU A 691 3.03 29.16 19.84
N MET A 692 3.32 30.43 19.52
CA MET A 692 2.97 31.56 20.38
C MET A 692 1.51 31.99 20.18
N PRO A 693 0.78 32.35 21.26
CA PRO A 693 -0.55 32.95 21.17
C PRO A 693 -0.56 34.24 20.34
N CYS A 694 -1.58 34.38 19.51
CA CYS A 694 -1.81 35.52 18.62
C CYS A 694 -3.30 35.63 18.27
N ASP A 695 -3.78 36.84 17.95
CA ASP A 695 -5.18 37.10 17.60
C ASP A 695 -5.52 36.75 16.14
N GLU A 696 -4.57 36.97 15.22
CA GLU A 696 -4.61 36.50 13.83
C GLU A 696 -3.51 35.45 13.57
N PRO A 697 -3.79 34.43 12.76
CA PRO A 697 -2.85 33.35 12.46
C PRO A 697 -1.63 33.86 11.68
N GLN A 698 -0.44 33.54 12.17
CA GLN A 698 0.82 33.79 11.47
C GLN A 698 0.98 32.83 10.29
N ASP A 699 1.51 33.33 9.18
CA ASP A 699 1.59 32.61 7.91
C ASP A 699 3.01 32.67 7.33
N VAL A 700 3.88 31.77 7.80
CA VAL A 700 5.28 31.64 7.36
C VAL A 700 5.45 31.68 5.83
N TYR A 701 4.49 31.13 5.08
CA TYR A 701 4.55 31.11 3.61
C TYR A 701 4.37 32.51 2.98
N THR A 702 3.58 33.39 3.60
CA THR A 702 3.45 34.79 3.16
C THR A 702 4.63 35.63 3.65
N THR A 703 5.14 35.39 4.86
CA THR A 703 6.36 36.05 5.35
C THR A 703 7.57 35.75 4.46
N VAL A 704 7.79 34.48 4.10
CA VAL A 704 8.85 34.10 3.16
C VAL A 704 8.58 34.66 1.76
N ALA A 705 7.33 34.68 1.27
CA ALA A 705 7.03 35.28 -0.03
C ALA A 705 7.41 36.78 -0.10
N LYS A 706 7.08 37.54 0.96
CA LYS A 706 7.46 38.96 1.07
C LYS A 706 8.98 39.14 1.07
N GLN A 707 9.71 38.42 1.91
CA GLN A 707 11.18 38.54 1.97
C GLN A 707 11.84 38.10 0.66
N VAL A 708 11.30 37.11 -0.06
CA VAL A 708 11.81 36.74 -1.40
C VAL A 708 11.56 37.85 -2.43
N GLU A 709 10.43 38.55 -2.33
CA GLU A 709 10.11 39.72 -3.18
C GLU A 709 10.98 40.94 -2.83
N GLU A 710 11.23 41.22 -1.55
CA GLU A 710 12.16 42.26 -1.08
C GLU A 710 13.59 42.02 -1.63
N LEU A 711 14.09 40.78 -1.52
CA LEU A 711 15.38 40.38 -2.11
C LEU A 711 15.34 40.25 -3.65
N ARG A 712 14.16 40.25 -4.29
CA ARG A 712 14.01 40.33 -5.76
C ARG A 712 14.07 41.77 -6.22
N GLN A 713 13.44 42.69 -5.49
CA GLN A 713 13.51 44.11 -5.80
C GLN A 713 14.96 44.61 -5.73
N GLN A 714 15.71 44.29 -4.67
CA GLN A 714 17.12 44.66 -4.53
C GLN A 714 17.97 44.16 -5.72
N ASP A 715 17.90 42.88 -6.06
CA ASP A 715 18.61 42.32 -7.22
C ASP A 715 18.15 42.93 -8.56
N ALA A 716 16.88 43.33 -8.68
CA ALA A 716 16.35 43.97 -9.88
C ALA A 716 16.88 45.42 -10.04
N GLU A 717 17.06 46.14 -8.94
CA GLU A 717 17.72 47.45 -8.85
C GLU A 717 19.23 47.33 -9.14
N GLU A 718 19.89 46.24 -8.70
CA GLU A 718 21.27 45.87 -9.09
C GLU A 718 21.40 45.39 -10.56
N GLY A 719 20.30 45.34 -11.32
CA GLY A 719 20.31 45.00 -12.74
C GLY A 719 20.22 43.50 -13.08
N VAL A 720 19.88 42.63 -12.11
CA VAL A 720 19.73 41.19 -12.35
C VAL A 720 18.45 40.94 -13.17
N HIS A 721 18.62 40.69 -14.47
CA HIS A 721 17.54 40.48 -15.43
C HIS A 721 16.48 39.43 -15.00
N ILE A 722 16.89 38.33 -14.37
CA ILE A 722 15.97 37.31 -13.86
C ILE A 722 15.12 37.81 -12.68
N ALA A 723 15.65 38.72 -11.86
CA ALA A 723 14.91 39.34 -10.78
C ALA A 723 13.90 40.37 -11.31
N GLN A 724 14.23 41.11 -12.36
CA GLN A 724 13.30 41.99 -13.08
C GLN A 724 12.14 41.19 -13.69
N LEU A 725 12.43 40.09 -14.41
CA LEU A 725 11.42 39.21 -15.01
C LEU A 725 10.49 38.51 -14.01
N LEU A 726 10.85 38.46 -12.72
CA LEU A 726 10.06 37.81 -11.66
C LEU A 726 9.07 38.75 -10.95
N GLU A 727 9.05 40.04 -11.29
CA GLU A 727 8.15 41.03 -10.69
C GLU A 727 6.67 40.60 -10.76
N GLY A 728 5.96 40.71 -9.63
CA GLY A 728 4.54 40.34 -9.54
C GLY A 728 4.24 38.83 -9.58
N PHE A 729 5.21 37.96 -9.87
CA PHE A 729 5.02 36.50 -9.87
C PHE A 729 5.19 35.86 -8.48
N ILE A 730 5.86 36.53 -7.53
CA ILE A 730 6.23 35.97 -6.22
C ILE A 730 5.05 35.97 -5.23
N LYS A 731 4.15 35.00 -5.41
CA LYS A 731 2.92 34.82 -4.62
C LYS A 731 3.05 33.63 -3.65
N ARG A 732 2.34 33.65 -2.51
CA ARG A 732 2.33 32.58 -1.48
C ARG A 732 2.29 31.14 -2.04
N LYS A 733 1.49 30.90 -3.08
CA LYS A 733 1.34 29.59 -3.75
C LYS A 733 2.65 29.05 -4.31
N LEU A 734 3.50 29.92 -4.88
CA LEU A 734 4.78 29.58 -5.49
C LEU A 734 5.79 29.04 -4.44
N VAL A 735 5.85 29.69 -3.28
CA VAL A 735 6.80 29.31 -2.21
C VAL A 735 6.28 28.19 -1.28
N LYS A 736 4.95 28.05 -1.09
CA LYS A 736 4.37 27.13 -0.08
C LYS A 736 4.96 25.73 -0.15
N GLN A 737 4.92 25.10 -1.33
CA GLN A 737 5.35 23.70 -1.49
C GLN A 737 6.84 23.51 -1.17
N THR A 738 7.67 24.49 -1.50
CA THR A 738 9.11 24.45 -1.26
C THR A 738 9.45 24.70 0.21
N VAL A 739 8.89 25.73 0.84
CA VAL A 739 9.05 25.97 2.29
C VAL A 739 8.62 24.74 3.09
N MET A 740 7.44 24.20 2.81
CA MET A 740 6.88 23.02 3.47
C MET A 740 7.76 21.76 3.34
N THR A 741 8.51 21.60 2.24
CA THR A 741 9.25 20.35 1.97
C THR A 741 10.76 20.43 2.15
N ILE A 742 11.36 21.63 2.22
CA ILE A 742 12.76 21.83 2.66
C ILE A 742 12.95 21.27 4.07
N VAL A 743 12.00 21.53 4.95
CA VAL A 743 11.93 21.03 6.34
C VAL A 743 11.97 19.50 6.39
N TYR A 744 11.32 18.86 5.42
CA TYR A 744 11.32 17.41 5.21
C TYR A 744 12.45 16.92 4.26
N GLY A 745 13.53 17.69 4.16
CA GLY A 745 14.80 17.27 3.54
C GLY A 745 14.85 17.31 2.01
N VAL A 746 13.93 18.04 1.35
CA VAL A 746 14.01 18.26 -0.10
C VAL A 746 15.22 19.12 -0.44
N THR A 747 16.05 18.62 -1.36
CA THR A 747 17.27 19.32 -1.80
C THR A 747 16.92 20.50 -2.70
N ARG A 748 17.88 21.44 -2.88
CA ARG A 748 17.76 22.56 -3.83
C ARG A 748 17.28 22.11 -5.22
N TYR A 749 17.72 20.96 -5.73
CA TYR A 749 17.26 20.41 -7.02
C TYR A 749 15.77 20.03 -7.01
N GLY A 750 15.28 19.38 -5.94
CA GLY A 750 13.86 19.05 -5.81
C GLY A 750 12.98 20.29 -5.61
N SER A 751 13.47 21.25 -4.83
CA SER A 751 12.84 22.57 -4.64
C SER A 751 12.72 23.31 -5.98
N ARG A 752 13.77 23.26 -6.81
CA ARG A 752 13.80 23.89 -8.13
C ARG A 752 12.74 23.32 -9.05
N LEU A 753 12.55 22.00 -9.05
CA LEU A 753 11.49 21.33 -9.83
C LEU A 753 10.08 21.70 -9.35
N GLN A 754 9.88 21.96 -8.04
CA GLN A 754 8.60 22.44 -7.52
C GLN A 754 8.31 23.87 -7.98
N MET A 755 9.27 24.78 -7.83
CA MET A 755 9.12 26.18 -8.26
C MET A 755 9.02 26.30 -9.79
N GLU A 756 9.78 25.50 -10.56
CA GLU A 756 9.63 25.40 -12.03
C GLU A 756 8.20 25.00 -12.41
N LYS A 757 7.61 24.02 -11.71
CA LYS A 757 6.21 23.63 -11.95
C LYS A 757 5.25 24.76 -11.59
N GLN A 758 5.38 25.36 -10.41
CA GLN A 758 4.48 26.44 -9.97
C GLN A 758 4.60 27.72 -10.82
N LEU A 759 5.76 27.99 -11.43
CA LEU A 759 5.89 29.05 -12.45
C LEU A 759 5.24 28.66 -13.79
N LYS A 760 5.37 27.40 -14.23
CA LYS A 760 4.73 26.90 -15.46
C LYS A 760 3.20 26.79 -15.34
N ASP A 761 2.69 26.54 -14.14
CA ASP A 761 1.25 26.52 -13.80
C ASP A 761 0.68 27.96 -13.60
N ASN A 762 1.35 29.01 -14.11
CA ASN A 762 1.05 30.43 -13.85
C ASN A 762 1.08 31.23 -15.17
N ASP A 763 -0.08 31.66 -15.66
CA ASP A 763 -0.20 32.30 -16.97
C ASP A 763 0.64 33.60 -17.09
N GLY A 764 1.38 33.72 -18.18
CA GLY A 764 2.15 34.92 -18.53
C GLY A 764 3.66 34.87 -18.21
N PHE A 765 4.17 33.85 -17.51
CA PHE A 765 5.62 33.71 -17.31
C PHE A 765 6.31 33.09 -18.55
N PRO A 766 7.44 33.64 -19.08
CA PRO A 766 8.08 33.08 -20.28
C PRO A 766 8.73 31.70 -20.04
N GLU A 767 8.40 30.71 -20.87
CA GLU A 767 8.89 29.33 -20.68
C GLU A 767 10.42 29.21 -20.73
N GLU A 768 11.08 30.06 -21.52
CA GLU A 768 12.53 30.05 -21.72
C GLU A 768 13.33 30.37 -20.45
N PHE A 769 12.78 31.22 -19.57
CA PHE A 769 13.45 31.60 -18.32
C PHE A 769 13.10 30.70 -17.12
N LEU A 770 12.18 29.73 -17.27
CA LEU A 770 11.70 28.86 -16.18
C LEU A 770 12.84 28.20 -15.38
N TRP A 771 13.91 27.75 -16.05
CA TRP A 771 15.04 27.11 -15.37
C TRP A 771 15.83 28.11 -14.51
N ALA A 772 16.12 29.30 -15.05
CA ALA A 772 16.88 30.33 -14.37
C ALA A 772 16.09 30.96 -13.21
N ALA A 773 14.82 31.29 -13.45
CA ALA A 773 13.92 31.83 -12.44
C ALA A 773 13.66 30.84 -11.29
N SER A 774 13.39 29.56 -11.58
CA SER A 774 13.27 28.54 -10.54
C SER A 774 14.58 28.28 -9.77
N HIS A 775 15.74 28.45 -10.41
CA HIS A 775 17.03 28.37 -9.72
C HIS A 775 17.22 29.56 -8.76
N TYR A 776 16.96 30.77 -9.25
CA TYR A 776 17.05 32.02 -8.49
C TYR A 776 16.16 32.01 -7.24
N LEU A 777 14.86 31.71 -7.41
CA LEU A 777 13.89 31.65 -6.32
C LEU A 777 14.30 30.65 -5.22
N VAL A 778 14.87 29.50 -5.61
CA VAL A 778 15.39 28.52 -4.64
C VAL A 778 16.58 29.05 -3.86
N GLN A 779 17.49 29.80 -4.48
CA GLN A 779 18.62 30.39 -3.74
C GLN A 779 18.13 31.38 -2.68
N LYS A 780 17.24 32.31 -3.06
CA LYS A 780 16.67 33.32 -2.15
C LYS A 780 15.81 32.70 -1.04
N ALA A 781 14.93 31.75 -1.37
CA ALA A 781 14.11 31.06 -0.37
C ALA A 781 14.95 30.22 0.62
N PHE A 782 16.05 29.59 0.17
CA PHE A 782 16.96 28.91 1.10
C PHE A 782 17.75 29.88 1.99
N LEU A 783 18.12 31.07 1.49
CA LEU A 783 18.81 32.11 2.27
C LEU A 783 17.90 32.59 3.41
N ILE A 784 16.67 32.98 3.09
CA ILE A 784 15.67 33.46 4.04
C ILE A 784 15.35 32.42 5.09
N LEU A 785 15.10 31.15 4.72
CA LEU A 785 14.84 30.09 5.70
C LEU A 785 16.05 29.82 6.61
N GLN A 786 17.28 30.05 6.14
CA GLN A 786 18.49 29.93 6.96
C GLN A 786 18.73 31.12 7.89
N GLN A 787 18.09 32.27 7.63
CA GLN A 787 18.11 33.46 8.49
C GLN A 787 16.98 33.41 9.51
N MET A 788 15.74 33.10 9.08
CA MET A 788 14.55 33.03 9.94
C MET A 788 14.59 31.91 10.99
N PHE A 789 15.25 30.77 10.67
CA PHE A 789 15.21 29.56 11.49
C PHE A 789 16.62 29.05 11.81
N SER A 790 17.44 29.89 12.45
CA SER A 790 18.85 29.60 12.78
C SER A 790 19.00 28.32 13.63
N ARG A 791 18.22 28.17 14.71
CA ARG A 791 18.25 26.97 15.56
C ARG A 791 17.81 25.71 14.82
N THR A 792 16.81 25.82 13.93
CA THR A 792 16.39 24.72 13.06
C THR A 792 17.54 24.25 12.17
N ARG A 793 18.29 25.18 11.57
CA ARG A 793 19.47 24.89 10.74
C ARG A 793 20.59 24.22 11.57
N GLU A 794 20.84 24.67 12.79
CA GLU A 794 21.82 24.08 13.70
C GLU A 794 21.46 22.62 14.03
N ILE A 795 20.20 22.35 14.40
CA ILE A 795 19.71 20.99 14.69
C ILE A 795 19.80 20.10 13.44
N GLN A 796 19.40 20.61 12.27
CA GLN A 796 19.53 19.89 11.00
C GLN A 796 20.99 19.55 10.68
N ALA A 797 21.94 20.44 10.96
CA ALA A 797 23.37 20.19 10.77
C ALA A 797 23.89 19.10 11.74
N TRP A 798 23.59 19.21 13.04
CA TRP A 798 23.97 18.23 14.06
C TRP A 798 23.44 16.83 13.74
N LEU A 799 22.15 16.71 13.42
CA LEU A 799 21.55 15.46 12.96
C LEU A 799 22.26 14.92 11.71
N THR A 800 22.47 15.75 10.68
CA THR A 800 23.12 15.35 9.42
C THR A 800 24.54 14.83 9.63
N ASP A 801 25.34 15.48 10.48
CA ASP A 801 26.73 15.10 10.69
C ASP A 801 26.89 13.90 11.65
N SER A 802 26.03 13.76 12.65
CA SER A 802 25.92 12.51 13.43
C SER A 802 25.59 11.32 12.52
N ALA A 803 24.59 11.45 11.64
CA ALA A 803 24.23 10.43 10.67
C ALA A 803 25.32 10.15 9.62
N ARG A 804 26.12 11.16 9.26
CA ARG A 804 27.32 11.02 8.41
C ARG A 804 28.36 10.12 9.09
N LEU A 805 28.73 10.43 10.34
CA LEU A 805 29.73 9.68 11.11
C LEU A 805 29.29 8.23 11.39
N ILE A 806 28.04 8.04 11.85
CA ILE A 806 27.45 6.71 12.05
C ILE A 806 27.53 5.88 10.77
N SER A 807 27.11 6.46 9.63
CA SER A 807 27.13 5.73 8.36
C SER A 807 28.53 5.52 7.79
N GLN A 808 29.51 6.38 8.10
CA GLN A 808 30.92 6.16 7.74
C GLN A 808 31.53 5.01 8.56
N SER A 809 31.09 4.78 9.80
CA SER A 809 31.45 3.57 10.59
C SER A 809 30.85 2.27 10.03
N GLY A 810 30.08 2.33 8.94
CA GLY A 810 29.50 1.17 8.26
C GLY A 810 28.17 0.68 8.84
N ARG A 811 27.62 1.37 9.84
CA ARG A 811 26.33 1.07 10.49
C ARG A 811 25.20 1.97 9.97
N THR A 812 23.96 1.51 10.04
CA THR A 812 22.78 2.34 9.75
C THR A 812 22.42 3.23 10.95
N VAL A 813 21.79 4.38 10.68
CA VAL A 813 21.22 5.24 11.73
C VAL A 813 19.94 4.62 12.26
N GLU A 814 19.86 4.55 13.59
CA GLU A 814 18.78 3.98 14.37
C GLU A 814 18.51 4.90 15.58
N TRP A 815 17.27 4.93 16.05
CA TRP A 815 16.85 5.63 17.27
C TRP A 815 15.61 4.96 17.84
N VAL A 816 15.13 5.45 18.98
CA VAL A 816 13.85 5.09 19.57
C VAL A 816 13.04 6.39 19.71
N THR A 817 11.72 6.37 19.46
CA THR A 817 10.87 7.54 19.69
C THR A 817 10.53 7.69 21.18
N PRO A 818 10.06 8.86 21.64
CA PRO A 818 9.56 9.02 23.02
C PRO A 818 8.40 8.07 23.40
N LEU A 819 7.66 7.54 22.42
CA LEU A 819 6.67 6.46 22.60
C LEU A 819 7.26 5.03 22.52
N GLY A 820 8.58 4.88 22.59
CA GLY A 820 9.26 3.57 22.64
C GLY A 820 9.44 2.86 21.30
N LEU A 821 9.05 3.45 20.16
CA LEU A 821 9.16 2.79 18.86
C LEU A 821 10.61 2.75 18.36
N PRO A 822 11.25 1.56 18.16
CA PRO A 822 12.54 1.50 17.49
C PRO A 822 12.40 1.83 15.99
N VAL A 823 13.26 2.73 15.50
CA VAL A 823 13.32 3.18 14.10
C VAL A 823 14.72 2.92 13.52
N VAL A 824 14.79 2.48 12.27
CA VAL A 824 16.03 2.27 11.51
C VAL A 824 15.91 2.83 10.09
N GLN A 825 16.96 3.49 9.60
CA GLN A 825 17.05 3.92 8.20
C GLN A 825 17.44 2.76 7.26
N PRO A 826 16.56 2.28 6.36
CA PRO A 826 16.81 1.10 5.53
C PRO A 826 17.77 1.35 4.35
N TYR A 827 18.45 2.50 4.30
CA TYR A 827 19.17 2.96 3.11
C TYR A 827 20.54 2.30 2.94
N HIS A 828 20.57 1.25 2.13
CA HIS A 828 21.76 0.47 1.79
C HIS A 828 22.23 0.71 0.35
N GLN A 829 23.50 0.41 0.07
CA GLN A 829 24.03 0.41 -1.30
C GLN A 829 23.47 -0.78 -2.10
N ILE A 830 22.88 -0.51 -3.26
CA ILE A 830 22.31 -1.54 -4.15
C ILE A 830 23.37 -1.90 -5.21
N ARG A 831 24.09 -3.01 -5.00
CA ARG A 831 24.88 -3.62 -6.07
C ARG A 831 23.94 -4.34 -7.05
N ARG A 832 23.91 -3.89 -8.31
CA ARG A 832 23.22 -4.56 -9.42
C ARG A 832 24.03 -5.78 -9.88
N SER A 833 23.93 -6.90 -9.17
CA SER A 833 24.38 -8.20 -9.70
C SER A 833 23.35 -8.74 -10.69
N SER A 834 23.78 -9.11 -11.89
CA SER A 834 22.95 -9.77 -12.90
C SER A 834 22.61 -11.21 -12.48
N VAL A 835 21.49 -11.38 -11.78
CA VAL A 835 21.00 -12.70 -11.36
C VAL A 835 20.44 -13.44 -12.58
N SER A 836 21.23 -14.38 -13.13
CA SER A 836 20.74 -15.32 -14.14
C SER A 836 19.68 -16.24 -13.51
N VAL A 837 18.46 -16.21 -14.03
CA VAL A 837 17.29 -16.98 -13.54
C VAL A 837 17.52 -18.49 -13.59
N ALA A 838 18.49 -18.96 -14.39
CA ALA A 838 18.90 -20.37 -14.44
C ALA A 838 19.67 -20.85 -13.18
N ALA A 839 20.14 -19.93 -12.34
CA ALA A 839 20.65 -20.23 -11.00
C ALA A 839 19.57 -19.90 -9.96
N GLY A 840 19.11 -20.92 -9.23
CA GLY A 840 18.07 -20.75 -8.19
C GLY A 840 18.46 -19.71 -7.13
N PRO A 841 17.47 -19.02 -6.53
CA PRO A 841 17.64 -17.69 -5.96
C PRO A 841 18.71 -17.61 -4.86
N THR A 842 19.88 -17.10 -5.24
CA THR A 842 20.84 -16.51 -4.30
C THR A 842 20.35 -15.12 -3.90
N THR A 843 19.44 -15.08 -2.92
CA THR A 843 19.06 -13.84 -2.24
C THR A 843 20.34 -13.12 -1.75
N PRO A 844 20.68 -11.92 -2.24
CA PRO A 844 21.85 -11.20 -1.75
C PRO A 844 21.55 -10.73 -0.32
N HIS A 845 22.12 -11.43 0.68
CA HIS A 845 21.82 -11.27 2.11
C HIS A 845 21.69 -9.79 2.49
N ALA A 846 20.52 -9.40 3.00
CA ALA A 846 20.23 -8.02 3.36
C ALA A 846 21.18 -7.52 4.46
N ALA A 847 21.53 -8.39 5.42
CA ALA A 847 22.37 -8.11 6.59
C ALA A 847 23.87 -7.86 6.30
N CYS A 848 24.30 -7.77 5.03
CA CYS A 848 25.70 -7.48 4.68
C CYS A 848 25.81 -6.57 3.44
N ARG A 849 25.09 -5.47 3.46
CA ARG A 849 25.25 -4.35 2.50
C ARG A 849 25.81 -3.15 3.24
N LYS A 850 26.77 -2.43 2.66
CA LYS A 850 27.21 -1.15 3.25
C LYS A 850 26.06 -0.13 3.21
N PRO A 851 25.88 0.70 4.25
CA PRO A 851 24.94 1.82 4.23
C PRO A 851 25.23 2.80 3.08
N ASN A 852 24.19 3.49 2.62
CA ASN A 852 24.32 4.58 1.67
C ASN A 852 24.42 5.91 2.44
N THR A 853 25.64 6.33 2.75
CA THR A 853 25.95 7.52 3.57
C THR A 853 25.25 8.79 3.11
N MET A 854 25.12 9.00 1.80
CA MET A 854 24.41 10.17 1.25
C MET A 854 22.91 10.11 1.56
N LYS A 855 22.28 8.93 1.48
CA LYS A 855 20.87 8.76 1.86
C LYS A 855 20.66 8.75 3.37
N GLN A 856 21.56 8.13 4.14
CA GLN A 856 21.47 8.09 5.60
C GLN A 856 21.49 9.52 6.15
N LYS A 857 22.55 10.29 5.84
CA LYS A 857 22.71 11.66 6.36
C LYS A 857 21.59 12.61 5.89
N ASN A 858 21.28 12.66 4.59
CA ASN A 858 20.33 13.64 4.06
C ASN A 858 18.88 13.36 4.50
N ALA A 859 18.55 12.09 4.79
CA ALA A 859 17.20 11.71 5.21
C ALA A 859 17.06 11.51 6.73
N PHE A 860 18.11 11.69 7.53
CA PHE A 860 17.97 11.50 8.98
C PHE A 860 17.18 12.64 9.65
N PRO A 861 17.52 13.93 9.47
CA PRO A 861 16.70 15.02 10.02
C PRO A 861 15.19 14.90 9.71
N PRO A 862 14.74 14.69 8.44
CA PRO A 862 13.32 14.60 8.16
C PRO A 862 12.68 13.28 8.60
N ASN A 863 13.42 12.16 8.66
CA ASN A 863 12.87 10.93 9.24
C ASN A 863 12.68 11.06 10.76
N PHE A 864 13.57 11.78 11.44
CA PHE A 864 13.49 12.03 12.87
C PHE A 864 12.29 12.90 13.21
N ILE A 865 12.13 14.05 12.53
CA ILE A 865 10.96 14.92 12.69
C ILE A 865 9.66 14.16 12.39
N HIS A 866 9.57 13.41 11.29
CA HIS A 866 8.40 12.56 11.02
C HIS A 866 8.07 11.53 12.10
N SER A 867 9.06 11.10 12.89
CA SER A 867 8.82 10.23 14.05
C SER A 867 8.30 10.99 15.26
N LEU A 868 8.59 12.29 15.40
CA LEU A 868 7.97 13.19 16.36
C LEU A 868 6.56 13.62 15.92
N ASP A 869 6.35 13.98 14.64
CA ASP A 869 5.04 14.22 14.03
C ASP A 869 4.07 13.07 14.40
N SER A 870 4.55 11.83 14.23
CA SER A 870 3.79 10.62 14.53
C SER A 870 3.64 10.35 16.02
N THR A 871 4.62 10.70 16.86
CA THR A 871 4.57 10.51 18.31
C THR A 871 3.52 11.43 18.93
N HIS A 872 3.49 12.71 18.52
CA HIS A 872 2.49 13.70 18.94
C HIS A 872 1.07 13.30 18.51
N MET A 873 0.90 12.81 17.27
CA MET A 873 -0.38 12.29 16.79
C MET A 873 -0.86 11.10 17.61
N MET A 874 0.01 10.12 17.88
CA MET A 874 -0.34 8.94 18.68
C MET A 874 -0.69 9.31 20.13
N LEU A 875 0.06 10.22 20.77
CA LEU A 875 -0.25 10.75 22.11
C LEU A 875 -1.62 11.45 22.14
N THR A 876 -1.88 12.33 21.16
CA THR A 876 -3.17 13.03 21.04
C THR A 876 -4.33 12.05 20.82
N ALA A 877 -4.13 11.04 19.98
CA ALA A 877 -5.12 9.99 19.73
C ALA A 877 -5.46 9.21 21.01
N LEU A 878 -4.46 8.76 21.78
CA LEU A 878 -4.66 8.03 23.02
C LEU A 878 -5.40 8.85 24.08
N HIS A 879 -5.12 10.16 24.19
CA HIS A 879 -5.82 11.04 25.12
C HIS A 879 -7.26 11.36 24.67
N CYS A 880 -7.48 11.58 23.37
CA CYS A 880 -8.83 11.67 22.80
C CYS A 880 -9.65 10.39 23.04
N CYS A 881 -9.04 9.21 22.95
CA CYS A 881 -9.68 7.93 23.25
C CYS A 881 -10.15 7.86 24.72
N ARG A 882 -9.30 8.27 25.67
CA ARG A 882 -9.64 8.35 27.11
C ARG A 882 -10.81 9.30 27.39
N GLN A 883 -10.97 10.35 26.57
CA GLN A 883 -12.07 11.33 26.65
C GLN A 883 -13.32 10.95 25.83
N GLY A 884 -13.38 9.76 25.22
CA GLY A 884 -14.55 9.31 24.44
C GLY A 884 -14.77 10.07 23.12
N LEU A 885 -13.73 10.72 22.60
CA LEU A 885 -13.77 11.36 21.29
C LEU A 885 -13.78 10.30 20.17
N THR A 886 -14.06 10.75 18.96
CA THR A 886 -13.66 10.05 17.74
C THR A 886 -12.51 10.86 17.16
N PHE A 887 -11.40 10.21 16.81
CA PHE A 887 -10.21 10.85 16.30
C PHE A 887 -9.63 10.01 15.16
N VAL A 888 -9.36 10.66 14.03
CA VAL A 888 -8.55 10.10 12.95
C VAL A 888 -7.57 11.17 12.46
N SER A 889 -6.45 10.74 11.88
CA SER A 889 -5.41 11.64 11.38
C SER A 889 -5.17 11.44 9.88
N VAL A 890 -5.04 12.53 9.14
CA VAL A 890 -4.27 12.59 7.89
C VAL A 890 -2.90 13.17 8.24
N HIS A 891 -2.09 12.35 8.93
CA HIS A 891 -0.79 12.72 9.49
C HIS A 891 -0.85 13.90 10.47
N ASP A 892 -0.46 15.10 10.01
CA ASP A 892 -0.42 16.38 10.72
C ASP A 892 -1.78 17.12 10.72
N CYS A 893 -2.77 16.61 10.00
CA CYS A 893 -4.15 17.08 10.04
C CYS A 893 -5.03 16.16 10.91
N TYR A 894 -5.61 16.68 12.00
CA TYR A 894 -6.36 15.92 13.01
C TYR A 894 -7.87 16.14 12.86
N TRP A 895 -8.67 15.07 12.89
CA TRP A 895 -10.09 15.09 12.56
C TRP A 895 -10.97 14.55 13.69
N THR A 896 -12.05 15.25 14.04
CA THR A 896 -13.04 14.84 15.05
C THR A 896 -14.46 15.34 14.70
N HIS A 897 -15.48 14.99 15.49
CA HIS A 897 -16.83 15.58 15.35
C HIS A 897 -16.83 17.06 15.76
N ALA A 898 -17.68 17.88 15.13
CA ALA A 898 -17.74 19.32 15.38
C ALA A 898 -17.98 19.71 16.85
N CYS A 899 -18.67 18.86 17.62
CA CYS A 899 -18.91 19.05 19.06
C CYS A 899 -17.67 18.89 19.95
N SER A 900 -16.58 18.29 19.43
CA SER A 900 -15.39 17.92 20.21
C SER A 900 -14.08 18.53 19.71
N VAL A 901 -14.15 19.51 18.79
CA VAL A 901 -12.97 20.20 18.23
C VAL A 901 -12.19 20.93 19.32
N ASP A 902 -12.85 21.66 20.21
CA ASP A 902 -12.18 22.36 21.32
C ASP A 902 -11.41 21.39 22.25
N ILE A 903 -12.02 20.25 22.59
CA ILE A 903 -11.39 19.22 23.43
C ILE A 903 -10.20 18.57 22.70
N MET A 904 -10.35 18.27 21.41
CA MET A 904 -9.26 17.74 20.59
C MET A 904 -8.09 18.73 20.51
N ASN A 905 -8.37 20.03 20.34
CA ASN A 905 -7.35 21.08 20.29
C ASN A 905 -6.65 21.28 21.64
N GLN A 906 -7.38 21.17 22.76
CA GLN A 906 -6.78 21.14 24.09
C GLN A 906 -5.81 19.96 24.22
N MET A 907 -6.27 18.72 23.96
CA MET A 907 -5.43 17.52 24.03
C MET A 907 -4.22 17.63 23.07
N CYS A 908 -4.41 18.17 21.86
CA CYS A 908 -3.34 18.37 20.88
C CYS A 908 -2.23 19.28 21.42
N ARG A 909 -2.57 20.43 22.02
CA ARG A 909 -1.59 21.35 22.62
C ARG A 909 -0.91 20.75 23.85
N GLU A 910 -1.68 20.15 24.76
CA GLU A 910 -1.15 19.50 25.97
C GLU A 910 -0.13 18.41 25.61
N GLN A 911 -0.46 17.52 24.67
CA GLN A 911 0.42 16.42 24.26
C GLN A 911 1.62 16.89 23.40
N PHE A 912 1.54 18.06 22.77
CA PHE A 912 2.71 18.67 22.13
C PHE A 912 3.72 19.19 23.17
N VAL A 913 3.21 19.87 24.21
CA VAL A 913 4.05 20.40 25.29
C VAL A 913 4.65 19.28 26.13
N GLU A 914 3.86 18.27 26.51
CA GLU A 914 4.34 17.09 27.24
C GLU A 914 5.45 16.34 26.47
N LEU A 915 5.32 16.25 25.14
CA LEU A 915 6.35 15.65 24.28
C LEU A 915 7.64 16.48 24.29
N HIS A 916 7.57 17.79 24.02
CA HIS A 916 8.76 18.64 23.85
C HIS A 916 9.33 19.22 25.16
N SER A 917 8.70 18.94 26.29
CA SER A 917 9.29 19.12 27.63
C SER A 917 10.26 17.99 28.01
N GLN A 918 10.23 16.86 27.31
CA GLN A 918 11.23 15.80 27.43
C GLN A 918 12.56 16.22 26.76
N PRO A 919 13.72 15.78 27.27
CA PRO A 919 15.03 16.17 26.75
C PRO A 919 15.43 15.39 25.48
N ILE A 920 14.56 15.45 24.47
CA ILE A 920 14.58 14.60 23.25
C ILE A 920 15.95 14.58 22.54
N LEU A 921 16.64 15.72 22.44
CA LEU A 921 17.94 15.80 21.75
C LEU A 921 19.07 15.20 22.59
N GLN A 922 18.98 15.31 23.91
CA GLN A 922 19.92 14.74 24.88
C GLN A 922 19.74 13.23 24.98
N ASP A 923 18.49 12.74 25.05
CA ASP A 923 18.17 11.30 25.02
C ASP A 923 18.63 10.64 23.71
N LEU A 924 18.41 11.32 22.58
CA LEU A 924 18.91 10.88 21.28
C LEU A 924 20.45 10.83 21.24
N ALA A 925 21.12 11.87 21.76
CA ALA A 925 22.58 11.91 21.84
C ALA A 925 23.10 10.76 22.72
N GLN A 926 22.55 10.58 23.91
CA GLN A 926 22.91 9.50 24.84
C GLN A 926 22.69 8.12 24.21
N PHE A 927 21.56 7.90 23.54
CA PHE A 927 21.30 6.67 22.78
C PHE A 927 22.35 6.44 21.69
N MET A 928 22.71 7.47 20.92
CA MET A 928 23.76 7.34 19.90
C MET A 928 25.12 6.98 20.50
N LEU A 929 25.52 7.59 21.61
CA LEU A 929 26.77 7.26 22.30
C LEU A 929 26.74 5.81 22.83
N GLN A 930 25.65 5.42 23.50
CA GLN A 930 25.44 4.09 24.08
C GLN A 930 25.27 2.97 23.03
N LYS A 931 25.01 3.30 21.76
CA LYS A 931 24.84 2.32 20.67
C LYS A 931 25.99 2.30 19.67
N TYR A 932 26.67 3.42 19.45
CA TYR A 932 27.68 3.55 18.40
C TYR A 932 29.11 3.66 18.94
N CYS A 933 29.36 4.38 20.04
CA CYS A 933 30.71 4.59 20.58
C CYS A 933 31.18 3.46 21.52
N THR A 934 30.24 2.68 22.06
CA THR A 934 30.44 1.55 23.00
C THR A 934 30.65 0.21 22.26
N VAL A 935 31.87 -0.09 21.81
CA VAL A 935 32.18 -1.36 21.11
C VAL A 935 33.43 -2.04 21.68
N ASN A 936 33.33 -3.35 21.88
CA ASN A 936 34.43 -4.21 22.32
C ASN A 936 35.53 -4.35 21.24
N PHE A 937 36.74 -4.68 21.70
CA PHE A 937 38.06 -4.65 21.01
C PHE A 937 38.26 -5.31 19.62
N TRP A 938 37.22 -5.81 18.92
CA TRP A 938 37.40 -6.74 17.79
C TRP A 938 37.16 -6.18 16.37
N ASP A 939 36.53 -5.02 16.19
CA ASP A 939 36.26 -4.42 14.85
C ASP A 939 37.19 -3.23 14.52
N ALA A 940 38.47 -3.54 14.30
CA ALA A 940 39.58 -2.58 14.17
C ALA A 940 39.38 -1.36 13.23
N PRO A 941 38.69 -1.42 12.06
CA PRO A 941 38.54 -0.26 11.19
C PRO A 941 37.57 0.82 11.68
N SER A 942 36.80 0.56 12.75
CA SER A 942 35.66 1.40 13.14
C SER A 942 35.98 2.53 14.14
N LEU A 943 37.12 2.43 14.83
CA LEU A 943 37.43 3.23 16.02
C LEU A 943 37.78 4.70 15.75
N SER A 944 38.35 5.03 14.59
CA SER A 944 38.91 6.37 14.31
C SER A 944 37.87 7.50 14.18
N LEU A 945 36.58 7.17 14.00
CA LEU A 945 35.49 8.15 13.85
C LEU A 945 34.61 8.29 15.10
N MET A 946 34.78 7.42 16.09
CA MET A 946 33.95 7.44 17.31
C MET A 946 34.26 8.62 18.25
N PRO A 947 35.53 9.08 18.42
CA PRO A 947 35.81 10.29 19.19
C PRO A 947 35.10 11.53 18.63
N SER A 948 35.03 11.67 17.30
CA SER A 948 34.32 12.79 16.66
C SER A 948 32.80 12.75 16.84
N LEU A 949 32.20 11.56 17.03
CA LEU A 949 30.79 11.43 17.39
C LEU A 949 30.57 11.76 18.88
N ALA A 950 31.51 11.38 19.74
CA ALA A 950 31.49 11.73 21.17
C ALA A 950 31.68 13.25 21.45
N GLN A 951 32.23 13.99 20.48
CA GLN A 951 32.38 15.46 20.54
C GLN A 951 31.14 16.23 20.05
N LEU A 952 30.14 15.57 19.46
CA LEU A 952 28.91 16.23 18.97
C LEU A 952 27.86 16.34 20.09
N THR A 953 28.07 17.30 21.00
CA THR A 953 27.04 17.66 22.00
C THR A 953 25.74 18.13 21.34
N PRO A 954 24.56 17.83 21.92
CA PRO A 954 23.32 18.48 21.53
C PRO A 954 23.40 19.98 21.84
N LEU A 955 22.64 20.78 21.09
CA LEU A 955 22.63 22.23 21.21
C LEU A 955 21.95 22.69 22.51
N PRO A 956 22.37 23.83 23.10
CA PRO A 956 21.63 24.46 24.18
C PRO A 956 20.26 24.94 23.67
N ALA A 957 19.24 24.87 24.52
CA ALA A 957 17.93 25.44 24.24
C ALA A 957 18.00 26.98 24.16
N GLY A 958 17.19 27.58 23.29
CA GLY A 958 16.82 28.99 23.35
C GLY A 958 15.69 29.28 24.35
N ASP A 959 15.14 30.49 24.25
CA ASP A 959 14.34 31.15 25.29
C ASP A 959 12.82 30.93 25.19
N LEU A 960 12.35 30.02 24.32
CA LEU A 960 10.93 29.71 24.16
C LEU A 960 10.35 28.99 25.40
N ASP A 961 9.46 29.69 26.11
CA ASP A 961 8.48 29.04 26.98
C ASP A 961 7.51 28.19 26.15
N LEU A 962 7.40 26.92 26.53
CA LEU A 962 6.61 25.92 25.82
C LEU A 962 5.17 25.85 26.33
N GLU A 963 4.90 26.28 27.56
CA GLU A 963 3.54 26.29 28.14
C GLU A 963 2.60 27.20 27.33
N LYS A 964 3.13 28.26 26.72
CA LYS A 964 2.41 29.18 25.82
C LYS A 964 1.74 28.49 24.61
N VAL A 965 2.17 27.29 24.21
CA VAL A 965 1.48 26.52 23.17
C VAL A 965 0.06 26.11 23.60
N LYS A 966 -0.19 25.92 24.91
CA LYS A 966 -1.54 25.61 25.46
C LYS A 966 -2.53 26.75 25.27
N GLU A 967 -2.05 27.98 25.23
CA GLU A 967 -2.82 29.20 24.96
C GLU A 967 -3.00 29.49 23.45
N SER A 968 -2.20 28.87 22.56
CA SER A 968 -2.17 29.25 21.15
C SER A 968 -3.36 28.74 20.33
N THR A 969 -4.26 29.66 19.97
CA THR A 969 -5.45 29.37 19.15
C THR A 969 -5.09 28.72 17.81
N TYR A 970 -4.09 29.24 17.09
CA TYR A 970 -3.79 28.86 15.69
C TYR A 970 -2.69 27.81 15.53
N PHE A 971 -2.20 27.21 16.62
CA PHE A 971 -1.23 26.10 16.61
C PHE A 971 -1.67 24.99 15.63
N PHE A 972 -2.90 24.50 15.83
CA PHE A 972 -3.68 23.69 14.89
C PHE A 972 -5.03 24.42 14.71
N SER A 973 -5.46 24.71 13.47
CA SER A 973 -6.72 25.45 13.21
C SER A 973 -7.40 25.16 11.86
#